data_AF-A0A314Y1X1-F1
#
_entry.id   AF-A0A314Y1X1-F1
#
_cell.length_a   1.000
_cell.length_b   1.000
_cell.length_c   1.000
_cell.angle_alpha   90.00
_cell.angle_beta   90.00
_cell.angle_gamma   90.00
#
_symmetry.space_group_name_H-M   'P 1'
#
loop_
_entity.id
_entity.type
_entity.pdbx_description
1 polymer ?
#
loop_
_entity_poly.entity_id
_entity_poly.type
_entity_poly.pdbx_seq_one_letter_code
_entity_poly.pdbx_strand_id
1 'polypeptide(L)'
;MTILLLWRISTPAAEPDQLGPIAKPSCETHCGDVSIPYPFGIGPSSSCYLYDWFEIHCDNSTSPHKPFLRVAKLEVLNISIEGTLLVKNPVTFFFNRRKTPQAPNLTGSPILYSQKYNRFTAVSCGFFALVRSYRDERVVGGCMSTCDKSAETGHNHGCIGINCCQTTLPKYLSVIETQIKSESEESSTSGNDRMFAAYAFLVDQDWFQNNLSNFRDVKDMESVPVVLEWSLSLENMNSSLIELFRRFITNTSEQSNFGLLMGFAQNSPYCRIHNVTSSTYNRSMLQCFCPPGFQGSPYLLQPCQDIDECKGPNMCPDPGLSYIRMMNFGGPTTCENFAGGHSCYSYTTGVACDYYGTGVVLCQLYGTGERRWLPVTSRIKTILLGLGMGLGLLLLFLGAWYGAWHVYKIIKKRKDIKRKEIFFKRNGGLLLEKQLSSGEHNVEKVKLFKSKELEKSTDNFNINRILGQGAQGTVFKGMLTDGRIVAVKKSKIVDEGKLSEFINEVVILSQINHRNVVKILGCCLETEVPILVYEFIPNGTLSQYIQGKIEECSLTWKMRIRIATEIAGALFYLHGAASFLIFHRDIKSSNILLDEKYRAKVADFGTSRSIATDQTHLTTLVNGTFGYLDPEYFQSNRFTEKSDVYSFGVVLVVRILARQICPNWFRIALGKLEVFLSQRD
;
A
#
# COMPACT_ATOMS: atom_id res chain seq x y z
N MET A 1 -52.49 -57.01 3.95
CA MET A 1 -51.54 -56.37 4.88
C MET A 1 -51.50 -54.89 4.54
N THR A 2 -52.35 -54.12 5.21
CA THR A 2 -52.57 -52.68 5.03
C THR A 2 -51.54 -51.94 5.89
N ILE A 3 -50.73 -51.06 5.28
CA ILE A 3 -49.82 -50.17 6.03
C ILE A 3 -50.31 -48.75 5.87
N LEU A 4 -50.85 -48.21 6.96
CA LEU A 4 -51.27 -46.82 7.16
C LEU A 4 -50.04 -45.91 7.27
N LEU A 5 -49.96 -44.90 6.41
CA LEU A 5 -49.05 -43.77 6.56
C LEU A 5 -49.77 -42.66 7.35
N LEU A 6 -49.37 -42.48 8.62
CA LEU A 6 -49.79 -41.35 9.44
C LEU A 6 -48.94 -40.12 9.10
N TRP A 7 -49.56 -39.12 8.48
CA TRP A 7 -49.00 -37.76 8.39
C TRP A 7 -49.18 -37.06 9.74
N ARG A 8 -48.08 -36.69 10.40
CA ARG A 8 -48.11 -35.72 11.51
C ARG A 8 -48.13 -34.31 10.91
N ILE A 9 -49.22 -33.59 11.15
CA ILE A 9 -49.31 -32.15 10.97
C ILE A 9 -48.63 -31.53 12.20
N SER A 10 -47.43 -30.99 12.01
CA SER A 10 -46.77 -30.11 12.98
C SER A 10 -47.18 -28.68 12.65
N THR A 11 -47.97 -28.04 13.52
CA THR A 11 -48.18 -26.59 13.47
C THR A 11 -46.87 -25.90 13.85
N PRO A 12 -46.32 -24.96 13.06
CA PRO A 12 -45.20 -24.17 13.52
C PRO A 12 -45.69 -23.25 14.64
N ALA A 13 -45.06 -23.39 15.81
CA ALA A 13 -45.15 -22.44 16.90
C ALA A 13 -44.57 -21.10 16.41
N ALA A 14 -45.19 -19.98 16.84
CA ALA A 14 -44.70 -18.65 16.57
C ALA A 14 -43.28 -18.47 17.12
N GLU A 15 -42.31 -18.20 16.23
CA GLU A 15 -40.95 -17.80 16.61
C GLU A 15 -40.96 -16.30 17.00
N PRO A 16 -40.22 -15.91 18.05
CA PRO A 16 -40.04 -14.51 18.43
C PRO A 16 -39.22 -13.75 17.38
N ASP A 17 -39.49 -12.45 17.25
CA ASP A 17 -39.00 -11.50 16.23
C ASP A 17 -37.64 -11.83 15.61
N GLN A 18 -37.64 -12.22 14.32
CA GLN A 18 -36.42 -12.54 13.58
C GLN A 18 -35.61 -11.29 13.24
N LEU A 19 -34.68 -10.94 14.12
CA LEU A 19 -33.49 -10.17 13.78
C LEU A 19 -32.62 -11.03 12.83
N GLY A 20 -32.10 -10.46 11.74
CA GLY A 20 -31.29 -11.22 10.78
C GLY A 20 -30.05 -11.87 11.38
N PRO A 21 -29.50 -12.90 10.72
CA PRO A 21 -28.39 -13.66 11.28
C PRO A 21 -27.20 -12.73 11.51
N ILE A 22 -26.88 -12.51 12.78
CA ILE A 22 -25.73 -11.72 13.19
C ILE A 22 -24.48 -12.59 13.40
N ALA A 23 -24.65 -13.89 13.66
CA ALA A 23 -23.58 -14.87 13.80
C ALA A 23 -23.83 -16.11 12.94
N LYS A 24 -22.83 -17.00 12.84
CA LYS A 24 -22.98 -18.30 12.17
C LYS A 24 -23.93 -19.22 12.95
N PRO A 25 -24.56 -20.20 12.27
CA PRO A 25 -25.42 -21.17 12.95
C PRO A 25 -24.69 -21.86 14.12
N SER A 26 -25.38 -22.00 15.25
CA SER A 26 -24.88 -22.64 16.48
C SER A 26 -23.79 -21.87 17.24
N CYS A 27 -23.51 -20.61 16.88
CA CYS A 27 -22.62 -19.73 17.64
C CYS A 27 -23.44 -18.82 18.57
N GLU A 28 -22.95 -18.58 19.79
CA GLU A 28 -23.58 -17.64 20.71
C GLU A 28 -23.52 -16.21 20.16
N THR A 29 -24.65 -15.51 20.25
CA THR A 29 -24.83 -14.17 19.66
C THR A 29 -24.70 -13.06 20.69
N HIS A 30 -24.65 -13.36 21.99
CA HIS A 30 -24.61 -12.38 23.07
C HIS A 30 -23.74 -12.88 24.22
N CYS A 31 -23.08 -11.95 24.91
CA CYS A 31 -22.43 -12.18 26.20
C CYS A 31 -22.83 -11.05 27.15
N GLY A 32 -23.64 -11.37 28.17
CA GLY A 32 -24.32 -10.35 28.97
C GLY A 32 -25.23 -9.50 28.08
N ASP A 33 -25.09 -8.18 28.18
CA ASP A 33 -25.88 -7.21 27.41
C ASP A 33 -25.25 -6.85 26.05
N VAL A 34 -24.13 -7.48 25.69
CA VAL A 34 -23.37 -7.14 24.47
C VAL A 34 -23.68 -8.14 23.36
N SER A 35 -24.11 -7.64 22.21
CA SER A 35 -24.28 -8.41 20.99
C SER A 35 -22.94 -8.70 20.32
N ILE A 36 -22.73 -9.94 19.89
CA ILE A 36 -21.48 -10.46 19.30
C ILE A 36 -21.74 -10.87 17.84
N PRO A 37 -21.68 -9.92 16.90
CA PRO A 37 -21.85 -10.20 15.48
C PRO A 37 -20.55 -10.75 14.85
N TYR A 38 -20.70 -11.62 13.85
CA TYR A 38 -19.60 -12.06 13.00
C TYR A 38 -18.95 -10.83 12.32
N PRO A 39 -17.61 -10.70 12.24
CA PRO A 39 -16.57 -11.74 12.36
C PRO A 39 -16.15 -12.09 13.79
N PHE A 40 -16.71 -11.45 14.82
CA PHE A 40 -16.49 -11.82 16.20
C PHE A 40 -17.32 -13.04 16.59
N GLY A 41 -16.85 -13.79 17.57
CA GLY A 41 -17.57 -14.98 18.02
C GLY A 41 -17.05 -15.53 19.34
N ILE A 42 -17.93 -16.26 20.03
CA ILE A 42 -17.67 -17.00 21.26
C ILE A 42 -17.61 -18.48 20.90
N GLY A 43 -16.64 -19.23 21.45
CA GLY A 43 -16.69 -20.69 21.41
C GLY A 43 -15.33 -21.39 21.32
N PRO A 44 -15.27 -22.70 21.64
CA PRO A 44 -14.04 -23.49 21.60
C PRO A 44 -13.61 -23.90 20.18
N SER A 45 -14.46 -23.69 19.17
CA SER A 45 -14.17 -23.99 17.77
C SER A 45 -13.81 -22.70 17.00
N SER A 46 -12.75 -22.75 16.19
CA SER A 46 -12.33 -21.68 15.27
C SER A 46 -13.34 -21.36 14.17
N SER A 47 -14.53 -21.98 14.19
CA SER A 47 -15.60 -21.76 13.22
C SER A 47 -16.43 -20.51 13.51
N CYS A 48 -16.55 -20.06 14.76
CA CYS A 48 -17.50 -18.99 15.16
C CYS A 48 -16.97 -17.57 14.97
N TYR A 49 -15.66 -17.39 14.91
CA TYR A 49 -15.00 -16.12 14.58
C TYR A 49 -14.19 -16.27 13.29
N LEU A 50 -13.67 -15.17 12.75
CA LEU A 50 -12.87 -15.20 11.51
C LEU A 50 -11.38 -15.44 11.77
N TYR A 51 -10.79 -14.77 12.78
CA TYR A 51 -9.39 -14.92 13.23
C TYR A 51 -9.32 -14.84 14.75
N ASP A 52 -8.23 -15.30 15.36
CA ASP A 52 -8.03 -15.30 16.83
C ASP A 52 -8.19 -13.90 17.47
N TRP A 53 -7.87 -12.83 16.74
CA TRP A 53 -8.07 -11.46 17.21
C TRP A 53 -9.55 -11.04 17.33
N PHE A 54 -10.46 -11.78 16.71
CA PHE A 54 -11.91 -11.60 16.78
C PHE A 54 -12.58 -12.59 17.76
N GLU A 55 -11.80 -13.41 18.46
CA GLU A 55 -12.33 -14.30 19.49
C GLU A 55 -12.72 -13.49 20.75
N ILE A 56 -13.96 -13.70 21.19
CA ILE A 56 -14.51 -13.15 22.42
C ILE A 56 -14.55 -14.23 23.48
N HIS A 57 -13.87 -13.97 24.59
CA HIS A 57 -13.99 -14.76 25.81
C HIS A 57 -15.10 -14.16 26.68
N CYS A 58 -16.19 -14.90 26.87
CA CYS A 58 -17.26 -14.52 27.79
C CYS A 58 -16.92 -15.03 29.20
N ASP A 59 -16.66 -14.11 30.13
CA ASP A 59 -16.41 -14.44 31.52
C ASP A 59 -17.74 -14.65 32.26
N ASN A 60 -18.03 -15.92 32.53
CA ASN A 60 -19.27 -16.35 33.18
C ASN A 60 -19.22 -16.24 34.71
N SER A 61 -18.11 -15.78 35.30
CA SER A 61 -17.97 -15.61 36.75
C SER A 61 -18.64 -14.34 37.29
N THR A 62 -19.02 -13.41 36.40
CA THR A 62 -19.64 -12.13 36.74
C THR A 62 -21.10 -12.11 36.27
N SER A 63 -21.99 -11.38 36.97
CA SER A 63 -23.39 -11.20 36.55
C SER A 63 -23.69 -9.70 36.42
N PRO A 64 -24.00 -9.19 35.22
CA PRO A 64 -24.05 -9.90 33.93
C PRO A 64 -22.67 -10.39 33.46
N HIS A 65 -22.64 -11.44 32.63
CA HIS A 65 -21.42 -11.98 32.05
C HIS A 65 -20.68 -10.89 31.25
N LYS A 66 -19.34 -10.88 31.31
CA LYS A 66 -18.53 -9.83 30.69
C LYS A 66 -17.73 -10.36 29.50
N PRO A 67 -17.86 -9.75 28.31
CA PRO A 67 -17.06 -10.14 27.15
C PRO A 67 -15.67 -9.50 27.18
N PHE A 68 -14.65 -10.28 26.84
CA PHE A 68 -13.27 -9.82 26.69
C PHE A 68 -12.71 -10.21 25.33
N LEU A 69 -11.96 -9.31 24.69
CA LEU A 69 -11.06 -9.70 23.59
C LEU A 69 -10.01 -10.66 24.14
N ARG A 70 -9.99 -11.91 23.68
CA ARG A 70 -9.13 -12.95 24.28
C ARG A 70 -7.64 -12.58 24.22
N VAL A 71 -7.18 -12.07 23.07
CA VAL A 71 -5.76 -11.73 22.84
C VAL A 71 -5.37 -10.42 23.52
N ALA A 72 -6.19 -9.37 23.38
CA ALA A 72 -5.90 -8.04 23.93
C ALA A 72 -6.23 -7.90 25.43
N LYS A 73 -7.04 -8.81 25.99
CA LYS A 73 -7.53 -8.80 27.37
C LYS A 73 -8.26 -7.50 27.75
N LEU A 74 -9.02 -6.95 26.81
CA LEU A 74 -9.84 -5.75 27.03
C LEU A 74 -11.31 -6.15 27.15
N GLU A 75 -12.00 -5.61 28.16
CA GLU A 75 -13.45 -5.76 28.31
C GLU A 75 -14.16 -5.02 27.17
N VAL A 76 -15.07 -5.70 26.48
CA VAL A 76 -15.84 -5.16 25.36
C VAL A 76 -17.15 -4.60 25.91
N LEU A 77 -17.47 -3.36 25.53
CA LEU A 77 -18.71 -2.69 25.90
C LEU A 77 -19.73 -2.69 24.77
N ASN A 78 -19.26 -2.58 23.52
CA ASN A 78 -20.12 -2.63 22.33
C ASN A 78 -19.32 -2.99 21.08
N ILE A 79 -19.92 -3.73 20.15
CA ILE A 79 -19.36 -4.09 18.84
C ILE A 79 -20.25 -3.51 17.74
N SER A 80 -19.69 -2.63 16.91
CA SER A 80 -20.37 -2.19 15.69
C SER A 80 -19.84 -2.96 14.47
N ILE A 81 -20.76 -3.52 13.69
CA ILE A 81 -20.45 -4.12 12.39
C ILE A 81 -19.90 -3.11 11.37
N GLU A 82 -20.09 -1.81 11.62
CA GLU A 82 -19.53 -0.72 10.83
C GLU A 82 -18.05 -0.45 11.12
N GLY A 83 -17.37 -1.31 11.89
CA GLY A 83 -15.91 -1.25 12.05
C GLY A 83 -15.42 -0.53 13.31
N THR A 84 -16.26 -0.34 14.31
CA THR A 84 -15.85 0.20 15.62
C THR A 84 -16.12 -0.78 16.76
N LEU A 85 -15.32 -0.67 17.82
CA LEU A 85 -15.38 -1.50 19.01
C LEU A 85 -15.17 -0.61 20.24
N LEU A 86 -16.13 -0.55 21.15
CA LEU A 86 -16.00 0.19 22.40
C LEU A 86 -15.48 -0.75 23.47
N VAL A 87 -14.36 -0.39 24.13
CA VAL A 87 -13.70 -1.25 25.14
C VAL A 87 -13.28 -0.44 26.36
N LYS A 88 -13.07 -1.11 27.50
CA LYS A 88 -12.40 -0.49 28.66
C LYS A 88 -10.89 -0.55 28.51
N ASN A 89 -10.24 0.60 28.56
CA ASN A 89 -8.78 0.74 28.50
C ASN A 89 -8.23 1.22 29.84
N PRO A 90 -7.12 0.66 30.35
CA PRO A 90 -6.56 1.06 31.64
C PRO A 90 -6.12 2.52 31.71
N VAL A 91 -6.27 3.12 32.89
CA VAL A 91 -5.69 4.42 33.21
C VAL A 91 -4.24 4.23 33.67
N THR A 92 -3.30 4.93 33.03
CA THR A 92 -1.88 4.84 33.38
C THR A 92 -1.54 5.90 34.44
N PHE A 93 -1.32 5.47 35.67
CA PHE A 93 -0.90 6.30 36.79
C PHE A 93 0.61 6.27 36.97
N PHE A 94 1.17 7.43 37.34
CA PHE A 94 2.59 7.65 37.55
C PHE A 94 2.83 8.00 39.03
N PHE A 95 2.98 6.99 39.88
CA PHE A 95 3.25 7.14 41.32
C PHE A 95 4.65 6.61 41.65
N ASN A 96 5.48 7.37 42.37
CA ASN A 96 6.80 6.91 42.87
C ASN A 96 7.63 6.11 41.84
N ARG A 97 7.65 6.56 40.58
CA ARG A 97 8.32 5.90 39.43
C ARG A 97 7.80 4.49 39.06
N ARG A 98 6.71 3.99 39.64
CA ARG A 98 6.01 2.77 39.21
C ARG A 98 4.86 3.14 38.27
N LYS A 99 4.82 2.50 37.10
CA LYS A 99 3.73 2.64 36.12
C LYS A 99 2.67 1.55 36.40
N THR A 100 1.39 1.92 36.39
CA THR A 100 0.27 0.96 36.36
C THR A 100 0.10 0.38 34.93
N PRO A 101 -0.86 -0.55 34.68
CA PRO A 101 -1.00 -1.19 33.38
C PRO A 101 -1.12 -0.16 32.24
N GLN A 102 -0.32 -0.35 31.20
CA GLN A 102 -0.42 0.45 29.97
C GLN A 102 -1.46 -0.14 29.02
N ALA A 103 -1.89 0.68 28.06
CA ALA A 103 -2.72 0.23 26.96
C ALA A 103 -2.05 -0.95 26.23
N PRO A 104 -2.80 -2.00 25.84
CA PRO A 104 -2.22 -3.19 25.24
C PRO A 104 -1.62 -2.91 23.85
N ASN A 105 -0.63 -3.73 23.50
CA ASN A 105 0.02 -3.71 22.19
C ASN A 105 -0.87 -4.45 21.17
N LEU A 106 -1.44 -3.70 20.23
CA LEU A 106 -2.29 -4.21 19.14
C LEU A 106 -1.51 -4.40 17.83
N THR A 107 -0.17 -4.40 17.86
CA THR A 107 0.66 -4.52 16.65
C THR A 107 0.40 -5.84 15.95
N GLY A 108 0.29 -5.79 14.62
CA GLY A 108 0.01 -6.96 13.81
C GLY A 108 -1.48 -7.33 13.75
N SER A 109 -2.29 -6.90 14.72
CA SER A 109 -3.73 -7.15 14.78
C SER A 109 -4.50 -6.37 13.68
N PRO A 110 -5.75 -6.76 13.40
CA PRO A 110 -6.70 -6.00 12.57
C PRO A 110 -7.35 -4.80 13.28
N ILE A 111 -6.92 -4.48 14.52
CA ILE A 111 -7.54 -3.51 15.42
C ILE A 111 -6.57 -2.35 15.69
N LEU A 112 -7.08 -1.12 15.68
CA LEU A 112 -6.31 0.12 15.84
C LEU A 112 -7.02 1.08 16.81
N TYR A 113 -6.27 1.99 17.42
CA TYR A 113 -6.85 3.06 18.22
C TYR A 113 -7.46 4.14 17.32
N SER A 114 -8.76 4.45 17.48
CA SER A 114 -9.38 5.49 16.66
C SER A 114 -8.83 6.87 17.02
N GLN A 115 -8.33 7.57 16.02
CA GLN A 115 -7.97 8.99 16.13
C GLN A 115 -9.19 9.92 16.11
N LYS A 116 -10.30 9.45 15.54
CA LYS A 116 -11.50 10.26 15.32
C LYS A 116 -12.24 10.43 16.64
N TYR A 117 -12.50 9.31 17.30
CA TYR A 117 -13.33 9.25 18.51
C TYR A 117 -12.53 9.48 19.79
N ASN A 118 -11.25 9.08 19.84
CA ASN A 118 -10.48 9.18 21.08
C ASN A 118 -9.64 10.45 21.18
N ARG A 119 -9.38 10.87 22.42
CA ARG A 119 -8.38 11.88 22.79
C ARG A 119 -7.44 11.33 23.85
N PHE A 120 -6.14 11.56 23.65
CA PHE A 120 -5.18 11.28 24.70
C PHE A 120 -5.24 12.41 25.71
N THR A 121 -5.55 12.07 26.96
CA THR A 121 -5.74 13.02 28.06
C THR A 121 -4.72 12.74 29.14
N ALA A 122 -4.04 13.78 29.60
CA ALA A 122 -3.16 13.69 30.75
C ALA A 122 -3.60 14.70 31.81
N VAL A 123 -3.72 14.25 33.05
CA VAL A 123 -4.00 15.08 34.21
C VAL A 123 -2.72 15.16 35.01
N SER A 124 -2.06 16.31 34.92
CA SER A 124 -0.79 16.60 35.58
C SER A 124 -0.57 18.11 35.61
N CYS A 125 0.42 18.59 36.36
CA CYS A 125 0.83 20.00 36.37
C CYS A 125 2.36 20.05 36.27
N GLY A 126 2.89 20.81 35.32
CA GLY A 126 4.34 21.00 35.15
C GLY A 126 5.06 19.80 34.53
N PHE A 127 4.33 18.92 33.82
CA PHE A 127 4.91 17.78 33.13
C PHE A 127 4.48 17.69 31.67
N PHE A 128 5.37 17.14 30.84
CA PHE A 128 5.08 16.75 29.47
C PHE A 128 4.57 15.31 29.43
N ALA A 129 3.32 15.14 29.01
CA ALA A 129 2.77 13.83 28.68
C ALA A 129 3.07 13.52 27.21
N LEU A 130 3.89 12.50 26.97
CA LEU A 130 4.35 12.09 25.66
C LEU A 130 3.75 10.73 25.30
N VAL A 131 3.35 10.61 24.04
CA VAL A 131 2.96 9.36 23.39
C VAL A 131 4.07 8.95 22.43
N ARG A 132 4.64 7.76 22.62
CA ARG A 132 5.70 7.21 21.77
C ARG A 132 5.18 6.07 20.90
N SER A 133 5.71 5.98 19.69
CA SER A 133 5.55 4.80 18.83
C SER A 133 6.48 3.69 19.31
N TYR A 134 5.96 2.47 19.42
CA TYR A 134 6.73 1.31 19.89
C TYR A 134 7.86 0.88 18.95
N ARG A 135 7.75 1.08 17.63
CA ARG A 135 8.78 0.57 16.68
C ARG A 135 10.06 1.40 16.66
N ASP A 136 9.93 2.72 16.69
CA ASP A 136 11.05 3.63 16.49
C ASP A 136 11.38 4.45 17.75
N GLU A 137 10.65 4.20 18.85
CA GLU A 137 10.59 5.05 20.04
C GLU A 137 10.34 6.54 19.74
N ARG A 138 9.87 6.89 18.54
CA ARG A 138 9.65 8.30 18.19
C ARG A 138 8.47 8.85 19.00
N VAL A 139 8.60 10.08 19.48
CA VAL A 139 7.45 10.83 20.02
C VAL A 139 6.50 11.08 18.86
N VAL A 140 5.29 10.52 18.95
CA VAL A 140 4.25 10.65 17.92
C VAL A 140 3.14 11.60 18.33
N GLY A 141 3.07 11.92 19.61
CA GLY A 141 2.14 12.91 20.14
C GLY A 141 2.52 13.30 21.55
N GLY A 142 1.87 14.33 22.07
CA GLY A 142 2.03 14.74 23.45
C GLY A 142 1.30 16.03 23.74
N CYS A 143 1.22 16.38 25.02
CA CYS A 143 0.70 17.63 25.51
C CYS A 143 1.33 18.02 26.85
N MET A 144 1.20 19.30 27.20
CA MET A 144 1.60 19.86 28.48
C MET A 144 0.46 20.74 28.99
N SER A 145 0.31 20.83 30.31
CA SER A 145 -0.67 21.65 31.02
C SER A 145 0.03 22.72 31.87
N THR A 146 -0.63 23.87 32.01
CA THR A 146 -0.21 24.92 32.94
C THR A 146 -0.75 24.61 34.34
N CYS A 147 0.04 24.91 35.37
CA CYS A 147 -0.34 24.73 36.76
C CYS A 147 -1.17 25.91 37.27
N ASP A 148 -2.30 25.62 37.90
CA ASP A 148 -3.05 26.62 38.66
C ASP A 148 -3.61 25.99 39.94
N LYS A 149 -3.12 26.46 41.10
CA LYS A 149 -3.54 25.99 42.42
C LYS A 149 -4.93 26.53 42.81
N SER A 150 -5.43 27.59 42.16
CA SER A 150 -6.74 28.20 42.45
C SER A 150 -7.90 27.47 41.75
N ALA A 151 -7.62 26.75 40.65
CA ALA A 151 -8.56 25.91 39.91
C ALA A 151 -8.94 24.59 40.63
N GLU A 152 -8.68 24.47 41.93
CA GLU A 152 -9.14 23.33 42.74
C GLU A 152 -10.62 23.40 43.12
N THR A 153 -11.24 24.58 43.02
CA THR A 153 -12.60 24.84 43.52
C THR A 153 -13.65 25.12 42.43
N GLY A 154 -13.26 25.19 41.16
CA GLY A 154 -14.15 25.52 40.04
C GLY A 154 -14.64 24.29 39.26
N HIS A 155 -15.95 24.26 38.98
CA HIS A 155 -16.55 23.34 38.00
C HIS A 155 -16.02 23.64 36.59
N ASN A 156 -14.86 23.07 36.23
CA ASN A 156 -14.30 23.26 34.90
C ASN A 156 -14.96 22.27 33.92
N HIS A 157 -15.79 22.78 33.02
CA HIS A 157 -16.29 22.04 31.88
C HIS A 157 -15.11 21.75 30.93
N GLY A 158 -14.66 20.49 30.91
CA GLY A 158 -13.66 20.00 29.96
C GLY A 158 -12.21 20.33 30.31
N CYS A 159 -11.31 19.89 29.42
CA CYS A 159 -9.87 20.02 29.61
C CYS A 159 -9.27 21.16 28.76
N ILE A 160 -9.12 22.33 29.35
CA ILE A 160 -8.72 23.57 28.66
C ILE A 160 -7.22 23.91 28.72
N GLY A 161 -6.38 22.98 29.19
CA GLY A 161 -4.94 23.20 29.33
C GLY A 161 -4.46 23.64 30.72
N ILE A 162 -5.37 23.75 31.70
CA ILE A 162 -5.04 24.05 33.11
C ILE A 162 -5.18 22.77 33.93
N ASN A 163 -4.09 22.31 34.55
CA ASN A 163 -3.97 21.05 35.32
C ASN A 163 -4.34 19.76 34.55
N CYS A 164 -4.68 19.87 33.28
CA CYS A 164 -4.89 18.76 32.36
C CYS A 164 -4.53 19.23 30.95
N CYS A 165 -4.19 18.29 30.07
CA CYS A 165 -3.99 18.55 28.66
C CYS A 165 -4.57 17.41 27.82
N GLN A 166 -4.96 17.76 26.59
CA GLN A 166 -5.46 16.80 25.61
C GLN A 166 -4.73 16.96 24.29
N THR A 167 -4.55 15.85 23.58
CA THR A 167 -4.02 15.86 22.22
C THR A 167 -4.67 14.77 21.38
N THR A 168 -4.63 14.96 20.07
CA THR A 168 -5.11 13.98 19.10
C THR A 168 -4.05 12.92 18.84
N LEU A 169 -4.50 11.70 18.55
CA LEU A 169 -3.62 10.63 18.13
C LEU A 169 -3.28 10.72 16.63
N PRO A 170 -2.05 10.39 16.21
CA PRO A 170 -1.74 10.10 14.82
C PRO A 170 -2.61 8.98 14.24
N LYS A 171 -2.76 8.99 12.91
CA LYS A 171 -3.46 7.92 12.19
C LYS A 171 -2.75 6.57 12.40
N TYR A 172 -3.53 5.51 12.56
CA TYR A 172 -3.08 4.10 12.50
C TYR A 172 -2.14 3.68 13.64
N LEU A 173 -2.36 4.19 14.84
CA LEU A 173 -1.63 3.73 16.02
C LEU A 173 -2.15 2.38 16.51
N SER A 174 -1.24 1.42 16.64
CA SER A 174 -1.49 0.09 17.25
C SER A 174 -0.85 -0.05 18.63
N VAL A 175 0.06 0.85 19.01
CA VAL A 175 0.71 0.87 20.33
C VAL A 175 0.83 2.30 20.79
N ILE A 176 0.55 2.51 22.08
CA ILE A 176 0.64 3.80 22.74
C ILE A 176 1.50 3.57 23.97
N GLU A 177 2.72 4.10 23.96
CA GLU A 177 3.51 4.18 25.17
C GLU A 177 3.43 5.59 25.75
N THR A 178 2.98 5.68 27.00
CA THR A 178 2.82 6.95 27.71
C THR A 178 4.02 7.20 28.63
N GLN A 179 4.61 8.39 28.52
CA GLN A 179 5.66 8.87 29.41
C GLN A 179 5.33 10.26 29.93
N ILE A 180 5.61 10.52 31.20
CA ILE A 180 5.54 11.85 31.79
C ILE A 180 6.97 12.31 32.10
N LYS A 181 7.37 13.50 31.63
CA LYS A 181 8.68 14.12 31.88
C LYS A 181 8.54 15.43 32.64
N SER A 182 9.38 15.64 33.66
CA SER A 182 9.48 16.90 34.41
C SER A 182 10.22 17.96 33.60
N GLU A 183 9.83 19.22 33.75
CA GLU A 183 10.51 20.36 33.12
C GLU A 183 11.86 20.69 33.77
N SER A 184 12.03 20.41 35.07
CA SER A 184 13.28 20.59 35.81
C SER A 184 13.83 19.26 36.29
N GLU A 185 15.00 18.86 35.79
CA GLU A 185 15.80 17.75 36.35
C GLU A 185 16.63 18.17 37.58
N GLU A 186 16.57 19.45 38.00
CA GLU A 186 17.30 19.93 39.18
C GLU A 186 16.39 20.55 40.24
N SER A 187 16.43 19.95 41.43
CA SER A 187 16.17 20.47 42.78
C SER A 187 14.80 21.09 43.08
N SER A 188 14.03 20.39 43.92
CA SER A 188 13.79 20.87 45.30
C SER A 188 13.07 19.82 46.14
N THR A 189 13.81 19.19 47.05
CA THR A 189 13.28 18.79 48.35
C THR A 189 12.80 20.04 49.08
N SER A 190 11.49 20.21 49.22
CA SER A 190 10.88 21.02 50.28
C SER A 190 9.40 20.70 50.41
N GLY A 191 9.02 20.16 51.56
CA GLY A 191 7.71 20.36 52.19
C GLY A 191 6.49 19.76 51.49
N ASN A 192 6.06 18.59 51.96
CA ASN A 192 4.67 18.24 52.32
C ASN A 192 3.47 18.83 51.54
N ASP A 193 3.59 19.09 50.23
CA ASP A 193 2.49 19.51 49.38
C ASP A 193 2.09 18.30 48.52
N ARG A 194 0.82 17.91 48.61
CA ARG A 194 0.27 16.65 48.09
C ARG A 194 0.80 16.36 46.68
N MET A 195 1.52 15.24 46.56
CA MET A 195 1.96 14.67 45.30
C MET A 195 0.76 14.57 44.36
N PHE A 196 0.59 15.53 43.44
CA PHE A 196 -0.46 15.47 42.44
C PHE A 196 -0.24 14.18 41.65
N ALA A 197 -1.16 13.22 41.82
CA ALA A 197 -1.14 11.99 41.06
C ALA A 197 -1.17 12.35 39.57
N ALA A 198 -0.05 12.17 38.88
CA ALA A 198 0.00 12.36 37.45
C ALA A 198 -0.52 11.07 36.80
N TYR A 199 -1.52 11.19 35.94
CA TYR A 199 -2.05 10.05 35.20
C TYR A 199 -2.42 10.46 33.78
N ALA A 200 -2.34 9.49 32.89
CA ALA A 200 -2.66 9.68 31.49
C ALA A 200 -3.44 8.47 30.97
N PHE A 201 -4.35 8.74 30.06
CA PHE A 201 -5.26 7.74 29.53
C PHE A 201 -5.74 8.16 28.14
N LEU A 202 -6.08 7.16 27.34
CA LEU A 202 -6.83 7.38 26.12
C LEU A 202 -8.32 7.24 26.46
N VAL A 203 -9.16 8.13 25.94
CA VAL A 203 -10.60 8.09 26.23
C VAL A 203 -11.42 8.51 25.03
N ASP A 204 -12.63 7.95 24.90
CA ASP A 204 -13.68 8.46 24.02
C ASP A 204 -14.04 9.90 24.41
N GLN A 205 -13.93 10.82 23.44
CA GLN A 205 -14.17 12.24 23.66
C GLN A 205 -15.63 12.52 24.08
N ASP A 206 -16.60 11.77 23.55
CA ASP A 206 -18.02 12.04 23.79
C ASP A 206 -18.39 11.58 25.20
N TRP A 207 -17.89 10.42 25.62
CA TRP A 207 -18.01 9.97 27.00
C TRP A 207 -17.30 10.92 27.97
N PHE A 208 -16.09 11.38 27.64
CA PHE A 208 -15.34 12.30 28.51
C PHE A 208 -16.07 13.63 28.72
N GLN A 209 -16.76 14.15 27.71
CA GLN A 209 -17.52 15.39 27.80
C GLN A 209 -18.88 15.22 28.49
N ASN A 210 -19.57 14.10 28.24
CA ASN A 210 -20.95 13.91 28.70
C ASN A 210 -21.05 13.25 30.08
N ASN A 211 -20.09 12.41 30.47
CA ASN A 211 -20.18 11.62 31.71
C ASN A 211 -19.33 12.17 32.85
N LEU A 212 -18.38 13.06 32.59
CA LEU A 212 -17.52 13.64 33.62
C LEU A 212 -17.90 15.10 33.88
N SER A 213 -18.30 15.37 35.13
CA SER A 213 -18.48 16.75 35.60
C SER A 213 -17.13 17.42 35.90
N ASN A 214 -16.13 16.63 36.33
CA ASN A 214 -14.77 17.07 36.55
C ASN A 214 -13.78 16.06 35.94
N PHE A 215 -12.81 16.54 35.17
CA PHE A 215 -11.78 15.67 34.57
C PHE A 215 -10.95 14.90 35.63
N ARG A 216 -10.95 15.36 36.89
CA ARG A 216 -10.25 14.70 38.00
C ARG A 216 -10.95 13.46 38.53
N ASP A 217 -12.22 13.23 38.19
CA ASP A 217 -13.01 12.09 38.68
C ASP A 217 -12.45 10.74 38.17
N VAL A 218 -11.66 10.78 37.09
CA VAL A 218 -10.95 9.61 36.54
C VAL A 218 -9.88 9.06 37.49
N LYS A 219 -9.44 9.83 38.50
CA LYS A 219 -8.40 9.40 39.46
C LYS A 219 -8.75 8.11 40.22
N ASP A 220 -10.04 7.86 40.42
CA ASP A 220 -10.57 6.72 41.18
C ASP A 220 -11.02 5.58 40.25
N MET A 221 -10.82 5.73 38.93
CA MET A 221 -11.19 4.74 37.92
C MET A 221 -9.98 3.91 37.49
N GLU A 222 -10.14 2.59 37.43
CA GLU A 222 -9.10 1.69 36.91
C GLU A 222 -8.99 1.74 35.38
N SER A 223 -10.11 1.97 34.70
CA SER A 223 -10.21 1.99 33.25
C SER A 223 -11.30 2.95 32.77
N VAL A 224 -11.14 3.40 31.53
CA VAL A 224 -12.05 4.34 30.85
C VAL A 224 -12.43 3.80 29.46
N PRO A 225 -13.59 4.18 28.92
CA PRO A 225 -14.01 3.71 27.60
C PRO A 225 -13.16 4.31 26.48
N VAL A 226 -12.80 3.47 25.51
CA VAL A 226 -12.02 3.81 24.31
C VAL A 226 -12.65 3.15 23.10
N VAL A 227 -12.70 3.88 21.98
CA VAL A 227 -13.17 3.38 20.69
C VAL A 227 -12.00 2.85 19.87
N LEU A 228 -11.97 1.55 19.61
CA LEU A 228 -11.08 0.94 18.64
C LEU A 228 -11.74 0.87 17.26
N GLU A 229 -10.94 0.99 16.22
CA GLU A 229 -11.34 0.73 14.83
C GLU A 229 -10.86 -0.66 14.44
N TRP A 230 -11.72 -1.45 13.79
CA TRP A 230 -11.36 -2.78 13.30
C TRP A 230 -11.76 -2.93 11.84
N SER A 231 -10.95 -3.69 11.10
CA SER A 231 -11.22 -4.00 9.70
C SER A 231 -10.55 -5.31 9.31
N LEU A 232 -11.03 -5.96 8.27
CA LEU A 232 -10.42 -7.20 7.83
C LEU A 232 -9.12 -6.89 7.06
N SER A 233 -8.01 -7.53 7.42
CA SER A 233 -6.74 -7.40 6.70
C SER A 233 -6.62 -8.51 5.66
N LEU A 234 -6.46 -8.14 4.38
CA LEU A 234 -6.23 -9.11 3.30
C LEU A 234 -4.96 -9.94 3.51
N GLU A 235 -3.98 -9.41 4.24
CA GLU A 235 -2.72 -10.10 4.55
C GLU A 235 -2.87 -11.21 5.60
N ASN A 236 -3.85 -11.08 6.49
CA ASN A 236 -4.11 -12.07 7.55
C ASN A 236 -5.08 -13.17 7.08
N MET A 237 -5.59 -13.08 5.85
CA MET A 237 -6.52 -14.07 5.29
C MET A 237 -5.77 -15.21 4.60
N ASN A 238 -6.32 -16.42 4.69
CA ASN A 238 -5.89 -17.51 3.83
C ASN A 238 -6.41 -17.30 2.37
N SER A 239 -5.80 -17.99 1.41
CA SER A 239 -6.13 -17.82 -0.01
C SER A 239 -7.59 -18.12 -0.34
N SER A 240 -8.24 -19.06 0.35
CA SER A 240 -9.65 -19.43 0.12
C SER A 240 -10.63 -18.35 0.59
N LEU A 241 -10.40 -17.74 1.76
CA LEU A 241 -11.20 -16.60 2.24
C LEU A 241 -11.02 -15.39 1.31
N ILE A 242 -9.80 -15.14 0.83
CA ILE A 242 -9.56 -14.06 -0.15
C ILE A 242 -10.41 -14.27 -1.40
N GLU A 243 -10.49 -15.49 -1.92
CA GLU A 243 -11.34 -15.80 -3.08
C GLU A 243 -12.84 -15.64 -2.80
N LEU A 244 -13.30 -16.00 -1.61
CA LEU A 244 -14.69 -15.78 -1.18
C LEU A 244 -15.04 -14.29 -1.15
N PHE A 245 -14.25 -13.49 -0.42
CA PHE A 245 -14.48 -12.05 -0.30
C PHE A 245 -14.30 -11.31 -1.64
N ARG A 246 -13.42 -11.78 -2.54
CA ARG A 246 -13.24 -11.21 -3.90
C ARG A 246 -14.54 -11.11 -4.70
N ARG A 247 -15.49 -12.02 -4.48
CA ARG A 247 -16.79 -12.01 -5.19
C ARG A 247 -17.68 -10.85 -4.77
N PHE A 248 -17.46 -10.30 -3.57
CA PHE A 248 -18.25 -9.22 -2.98
C PHE A 248 -17.52 -7.87 -2.98
N ILE A 249 -16.25 -7.82 -3.42
CA ILE A 249 -15.48 -6.58 -3.51
C ILE A 249 -15.97 -5.73 -4.70
N THR A 250 -16.37 -4.50 -4.41
CA THR A 250 -16.80 -3.52 -5.41
C THR A 250 -15.72 -2.44 -5.58
N ASN A 251 -15.37 -2.10 -6.83
CA ASN A 251 -14.22 -1.25 -7.16
C ASN A 251 -14.56 0.24 -7.40
N THR A 252 -15.74 0.71 -7.00
CA THR A 252 -16.25 2.01 -7.44
C THR A 252 -16.46 2.99 -6.29
N SER A 253 -15.75 4.11 -6.38
CA SER A 253 -16.08 5.40 -5.75
C SER A 253 -17.27 6.11 -6.44
N GLU A 254 -18.04 5.41 -7.28
CA GLU A 254 -19.18 5.93 -8.03
C GLU A 254 -20.47 5.16 -7.67
N GLN A 255 -20.74 5.05 -6.37
CA GLN A 255 -21.98 4.44 -5.87
C GLN A 255 -23.00 5.48 -5.39
N SER A 256 -22.81 6.77 -5.73
CA SER A 256 -23.90 7.75 -5.63
C SER A 256 -24.94 7.57 -6.74
N ASN A 257 -24.58 6.96 -7.89
CA ASN A 257 -25.50 6.83 -9.04
C ASN A 257 -25.82 5.38 -9.45
N PHE A 258 -25.11 4.37 -8.94
CA PHE A 258 -25.31 2.97 -9.39
C PHE A 258 -26.51 2.28 -8.72
N GLY A 259 -26.87 2.67 -7.49
CA GLY A 259 -28.12 2.23 -6.85
C GLY A 259 -29.38 2.82 -7.50
N LEU A 260 -29.22 3.88 -8.31
CA LEU A 260 -30.33 4.59 -8.94
C LEU A 260 -30.76 3.98 -10.28
N LEU A 261 -29.94 3.12 -10.90
CA LEU A 261 -30.15 2.67 -12.29
C LEU A 261 -30.40 1.18 -12.46
N MET A 262 -30.08 0.29 -11.50
CA MET A 262 -30.35 -1.14 -11.63
C MET A 262 -30.60 -1.84 -10.27
N GLY A 263 -31.86 -2.03 -9.90
CA GLY A 263 -32.32 -3.15 -9.06
C GLY A 263 -32.53 -2.88 -7.57
N PHE A 264 -33.69 -2.32 -7.22
CA PHE A 264 -34.23 -2.14 -5.86
C PHE A 264 -34.56 -3.46 -5.11
N ALA A 265 -33.76 -4.51 -5.25
CA ALA A 265 -34.01 -5.81 -4.61
C ALA A 265 -32.74 -6.67 -4.40
N GLN A 266 -31.54 -6.08 -4.48
CA GLN A 266 -30.31 -6.83 -4.19
C GLN A 266 -29.99 -6.76 -2.71
N ASN A 267 -30.24 -7.86 -2.00
CA ASN A 267 -29.93 -8.04 -0.58
C ASN A 267 -28.52 -8.60 -0.33
N SER A 268 -27.68 -8.71 -1.36
CA SER A 268 -26.33 -9.26 -1.22
C SER A 268 -25.38 -8.24 -0.57
N PRO A 269 -24.53 -8.65 0.39
CA PRO A 269 -23.56 -7.77 1.01
C PRO A 269 -22.51 -7.34 -0.02
N TYR A 270 -21.88 -6.19 0.22
CA TYR A 270 -20.77 -5.71 -0.62
C TYR A 270 -19.62 -5.22 0.25
N CYS A 271 -18.40 -5.36 -0.26
CA CYS A 271 -17.19 -4.98 0.46
C CYS A 271 -16.39 -3.92 -0.31
N ARG A 272 -15.72 -3.06 0.44
CA ARG A 272 -14.82 -2.00 -0.06
C ARG A 272 -13.43 -2.20 0.52
N ILE A 273 -12.42 -1.94 -0.30
CA ILE A 273 -11.02 -1.98 0.12
C ILE A 273 -10.53 -0.54 0.32
N HIS A 274 -9.99 -0.30 1.51
CA HIS A 274 -9.34 0.95 1.89
C HIS A 274 -7.84 0.68 2.05
N ASN A 275 -7.03 1.32 1.19
CA ASN A 275 -5.58 1.26 1.34
C ASN A 275 -5.15 2.33 2.33
N VAL A 276 -4.61 1.88 3.45
CA VAL A 276 -4.07 2.72 4.49
C VAL A 276 -2.56 2.78 4.30
N THR A 277 -2.04 3.97 3.99
CA THR A 277 -0.61 4.24 3.87
C THR A 277 -0.22 5.35 4.85
N SER A 278 0.70 5.03 5.77
CA SER A 278 1.39 5.99 6.63
C SER A 278 2.89 5.71 6.63
N SER A 279 3.68 6.57 7.30
CA SER A 279 5.12 6.36 7.47
C SER A 279 5.50 5.07 8.19
N THR A 280 4.55 4.42 8.88
CA THR A 280 4.79 3.23 9.73
C THR A 280 3.85 2.05 9.43
N TYR A 281 2.79 2.25 8.64
CA TYR A 281 1.74 1.26 8.43
C TYR A 281 1.26 1.29 6.96
N ASN A 282 1.43 0.18 6.25
CA ASN A 282 0.93 0.00 4.88
C ASN A 282 0.11 -1.29 4.83
N ARG A 283 -1.23 -1.18 4.84
CA ARG A 283 -2.13 -2.34 4.78
C ARG A 283 -3.37 -2.05 3.94
N SER A 284 -3.88 -3.11 3.30
CA SER A 284 -5.17 -3.09 2.61
C SER A 284 -6.26 -3.59 3.57
N MET A 285 -7.10 -2.67 4.03
CA MET A 285 -8.23 -2.95 4.92
C MET A 285 -9.49 -3.23 4.08
N LEU A 286 -10.26 -4.23 4.48
CA LEU A 286 -11.50 -4.64 3.85
C LEU A 286 -12.65 -4.43 4.84
N GLN A 287 -13.69 -3.74 4.39
CA GLN A 287 -14.89 -3.46 5.16
C GLN A 287 -16.12 -3.83 4.34
N CYS A 288 -17.07 -4.53 4.94
CA CYS A 288 -18.28 -5.01 4.27
C CYS A 288 -19.52 -4.36 4.86
N PHE A 289 -20.54 -4.19 4.01
CA PHE A 289 -21.76 -3.47 4.32
C PHE A 289 -22.96 -4.24 3.76
N CYS A 290 -24.08 -4.18 4.48
CA CYS A 290 -25.37 -4.53 3.91
C CYS A 290 -25.86 -3.35 3.03
N PRO A 291 -26.62 -3.64 1.97
CA PRO A 291 -27.30 -2.59 1.20
C PRO A 291 -28.26 -1.77 2.08
N PRO A 292 -28.53 -0.50 1.73
CA PRO A 292 -29.48 0.32 2.49
C PRO A 292 -30.87 -0.32 2.52
N GLY A 293 -31.53 -0.30 3.69
CA GLY A 293 -32.81 -1.01 3.94
C GLY A 293 -32.64 -2.48 4.37
N PHE A 294 -31.41 -2.96 4.51
CA PHE A 294 -31.12 -4.32 4.97
C PHE A 294 -30.22 -4.32 6.22
N GLN A 295 -30.41 -5.33 7.07
CA GLN A 295 -29.69 -5.55 8.31
C GLN A 295 -29.07 -6.96 8.39
N GLY A 296 -28.22 -7.17 9.40
CA GLY A 296 -27.48 -8.42 9.64
C GLY A 296 -25.97 -8.22 9.49
N SER A 297 -25.20 -9.30 9.68
CA SER A 297 -23.74 -9.22 9.51
C SER A 297 -23.35 -9.42 8.04
N PRO A 298 -22.80 -8.40 7.35
CA PRO A 298 -22.37 -8.54 5.95
C PRO A 298 -21.15 -9.47 5.80
N TYR A 299 -20.48 -9.80 6.90
CA TYR A 299 -19.31 -10.67 6.92
C TYR A 299 -19.66 -12.15 6.87
N LEU A 300 -20.93 -12.52 7.04
CA LEU A 300 -21.41 -13.89 6.82
C LEU A 300 -21.44 -14.27 5.34
N LEU A 301 -21.32 -13.29 4.43
CA LEU A 301 -21.37 -13.47 2.97
C LEU A 301 -22.66 -14.16 2.49
N GLN A 302 -23.73 -13.98 3.25
CA GLN A 302 -25.09 -14.40 2.95
C GLN A 302 -25.96 -13.19 2.66
N PRO A 303 -27.10 -13.35 1.98
CA PRO A 303 -28.05 -12.25 1.78
C PRO A 303 -28.43 -11.59 3.11
N CYS A 304 -28.29 -10.28 3.20
CA CYS A 304 -28.75 -9.48 4.32
C CYS A 304 -30.28 -9.56 4.42
N GLN A 305 -30.80 -9.44 5.64
CA GLN A 305 -32.24 -9.50 5.87
C GLN A 305 -32.86 -8.12 5.67
N ASP A 306 -34.02 -8.10 5.04
CA ASP A 306 -34.83 -6.90 4.88
C ASP A 306 -35.26 -6.33 6.25
N ILE A 307 -35.19 -5.01 6.41
CA ILE A 307 -35.66 -4.35 7.62
C ILE A 307 -37.16 -4.15 7.48
N ASP A 308 -37.95 -4.69 8.41
CA ASP A 308 -39.38 -4.43 8.46
C ASP A 308 -39.64 -3.08 9.17
N GLU A 309 -39.58 -2.00 8.40
CA GLU A 309 -39.76 -0.65 8.95
C GLU A 309 -41.19 -0.41 9.48
N CYS A 310 -42.16 -1.19 9.01
CA CYS A 310 -43.55 -1.14 9.45
C CYS A 310 -43.77 -1.72 10.86
N LYS A 311 -42.76 -2.31 11.50
CA LYS A 311 -42.83 -2.74 12.91
C LYS A 311 -42.26 -1.70 13.90
N GLY A 312 -41.63 -0.64 13.40
CA GLY A 312 -41.01 0.39 14.23
C GLY A 312 -41.99 1.42 14.81
N PRO A 313 -41.55 2.27 15.77
CA PRO A 313 -42.40 3.30 16.38
C PRO A 313 -42.77 4.45 15.43
N ASN A 314 -42.09 4.61 14.29
CA ASN A 314 -42.32 5.64 13.28
C ASN A 314 -42.54 5.02 11.89
N MET A 315 -43.59 4.18 11.76
CA MET A 315 -43.87 3.38 10.57
C MET A 315 -44.05 4.21 9.29
N CYS A 316 -44.58 5.43 9.41
CA CYS A 316 -44.81 6.35 8.30
C CYS A 316 -44.47 7.79 8.72
N PRO A 317 -43.21 8.24 8.56
CA PRO A 317 -42.85 9.61 8.86
C PRO A 317 -43.44 10.56 7.81
N ASP A 318 -44.07 11.66 8.23
CA ASP A 318 -44.55 12.68 7.28
C ASP A 318 -43.38 13.19 6.42
N PRO A 319 -43.52 13.26 5.08
CA PRO A 319 -42.39 13.48 4.16
C PRO A 319 -41.76 14.87 4.22
N GLY A 320 -42.32 15.83 4.99
CA GLY A 320 -41.63 17.00 5.53
C GLY A 320 -40.84 17.92 4.58
N LEU A 321 -40.94 17.78 3.25
CA LEU A 321 -40.02 18.45 2.31
C LEU A 321 -40.56 19.78 1.78
N SER A 322 -39.70 20.78 1.96
CA SER A 322 -39.81 22.23 1.80
C SER A 322 -40.22 22.83 0.43
N TYR A 323 -40.77 22.05 -0.52
CA TYR A 323 -41.18 22.59 -1.83
C TYR A 323 -42.70 22.59 -2.08
N ILE A 324 -43.47 21.76 -1.35
CA ILE A 324 -44.93 21.72 -1.49
C ILE A 324 -45.54 21.55 -0.08
N ARG A 325 -46.09 22.64 0.49
CA ARG A 325 -46.75 22.67 1.82
C ARG A 325 -48.03 21.81 1.95
N MET A 326 -48.27 20.84 1.08
CA MET A 326 -49.59 20.18 0.92
C MET A 326 -49.58 18.64 0.95
N MET A 327 -48.47 17.97 1.29
CA MET A 327 -48.40 16.50 1.36
C MET A 327 -48.13 16.02 2.78
N ASN A 328 -49.16 16.05 3.63
CA ASN A 328 -49.15 15.39 4.94
C ASN A 328 -50.15 14.22 4.90
N PHE A 329 -49.86 13.14 5.62
CA PHE A 329 -50.78 12.01 5.69
C PHE A 329 -52.05 12.34 6.46
N GLY A 330 -51.96 13.26 7.45
CA GLY A 330 -53.10 13.94 8.07
C GLY A 330 -54.16 13.03 8.72
N GLY A 331 -53.81 11.78 9.03
CA GLY A 331 -54.74 10.74 9.47
C GLY A 331 -54.04 9.38 9.60
N PRO A 332 -54.80 8.30 9.89
CA PRO A 332 -54.24 6.96 10.02
C PRO A 332 -53.62 6.49 8.69
N THR A 333 -52.37 6.03 8.76
CA THR A 333 -51.59 5.53 7.64
C THR A 333 -51.52 4.01 7.64
N THR A 334 -51.57 3.40 6.47
CA THR A 334 -51.22 1.99 6.26
C THR A 334 -49.79 1.88 5.77
N CYS A 335 -49.02 0.96 6.36
CA CYS A 335 -47.64 0.68 6.00
C CYS A 335 -47.56 -0.71 5.37
N GLU A 336 -46.91 -0.82 4.21
CA GLU A 336 -46.61 -2.07 3.52
C GLU A 336 -45.10 -2.18 3.32
N ASN A 337 -44.48 -3.18 3.95
CA ASN A 337 -43.04 -3.41 3.84
C ASN A 337 -42.69 -4.12 2.52
N PHE A 338 -41.58 -3.74 1.89
CA PHE A 338 -41.03 -4.40 0.71
C PHE A 338 -39.50 -4.47 0.77
N ALA A 339 -38.88 -5.26 -0.10
CA ALA A 339 -37.42 -5.43 -0.05
C ALA A 339 -36.67 -4.10 -0.26
N GLY A 340 -35.96 -3.62 0.77
CA GLY A 340 -35.17 -2.40 0.77
C GLY A 340 -35.94 -1.12 1.08
N GLY A 341 -37.17 -1.21 1.60
CA GLY A 341 -37.96 -0.05 2.02
C GLY A 341 -39.44 -0.36 2.34
N HIS A 342 -40.25 0.68 2.50
CA HIS A 342 -41.66 0.53 2.81
C HIS A 342 -42.52 1.60 2.12
N SER A 343 -43.78 1.23 1.87
CA SER A 343 -44.80 2.10 1.30
C SER A 343 -45.77 2.54 2.38
N CYS A 344 -46.09 3.83 2.40
CA CYS A 344 -47.05 4.43 3.31
C CYS A 344 -48.20 5.06 2.53
N TYR A 345 -49.43 4.79 2.95
CA TYR A 345 -50.62 5.31 2.29
C TYR A 345 -51.64 5.86 3.29
N SER A 346 -52.26 6.99 2.95
CA SER A 346 -53.37 7.58 3.70
C SER A 346 -54.67 7.57 2.90
N TYR A 347 -55.70 6.91 3.45
CA TYR A 347 -57.05 6.91 2.89
C TYR A 347 -57.74 8.28 3.03
N THR A 348 -57.30 9.13 3.96
CA THR A 348 -57.93 10.43 4.21
C THR A 348 -57.49 11.49 3.21
N THR A 349 -56.21 11.47 2.80
CA THR A 349 -55.62 12.46 1.89
C THR A 349 -55.35 11.92 0.48
N GLY A 350 -55.41 10.61 0.28
CA GLY A 350 -55.09 9.96 -1.00
C GLY A 350 -53.60 9.98 -1.35
N VAL A 351 -52.74 10.33 -0.38
CA VAL A 351 -51.29 10.37 -0.53
C VAL A 351 -50.72 8.96 -0.35
N ALA A 352 -49.89 8.53 -1.31
CA ALA A 352 -49.05 7.35 -1.22
C ALA A 352 -47.58 7.78 -1.33
N CYS A 353 -46.71 7.29 -0.46
CA CYS A 353 -45.27 7.52 -0.53
C CYS A 353 -44.49 6.23 -0.36
N ASP A 354 -43.50 6.01 -1.23
CA ASP A 354 -42.53 4.93 -1.12
C ASP A 354 -41.22 5.48 -0.51
N TYR A 355 -40.79 4.89 0.59
CA TYR A 355 -39.55 5.21 1.30
C TYR A 355 -38.53 4.11 1.02
N TYR A 356 -37.41 4.48 0.42
CA TYR A 356 -36.32 3.54 0.17
C TYR A 356 -35.25 3.69 1.24
N GLY A 357 -34.58 2.59 1.62
CA GLY A 357 -33.47 2.59 2.56
C GLY A 357 -32.30 3.51 2.15
N THR A 358 -32.22 3.91 0.88
CA THR A 358 -31.25 4.91 0.38
C THR A 358 -31.55 6.35 0.84
N GLY A 359 -32.71 6.61 1.42
CA GLY A 359 -33.21 7.93 1.79
C GLY A 359 -34.01 8.64 0.69
N VAL A 360 -34.21 7.99 -0.47
CA VAL A 360 -35.11 8.49 -1.52
C VAL A 360 -36.55 8.28 -1.07
N VAL A 361 -37.40 9.30 -1.27
CA VAL A 361 -38.83 9.25 -1.00
C VAL A 361 -39.59 9.65 -2.27
N LEU A 362 -40.53 8.82 -2.71
CA LEU A 362 -41.38 9.07 -3.88
C LEU A 362 -42.85 9.13 -3.47
N CYS A 363 -43.45 10.32 -3.54
CA CYS A 363 -44.85 10.54 -3.18
C CYS A 363 -45.73 10.81 -4.40
N GLN A 364 -46.95 10.28 -4.37
CA GLN A 364 -47.99 10.47 -5.38
C GLN A 364 -49.34 10.76 -4.73
N LEU A 365 -50.14 11.61 -5.38
CA LEU A 365 -51.53 11.89 -5.01
C LEU A 365 -52.45 11.09 -5.93
N TYR A 366 -53.16 10.12 -5.36
CA TYR A 366 -54.22 9.42 -6.08
C TYR A 366 -55.52 10.19 -5.89
N GLY A 367 -56.03 10.76 -6.99
CA GLY A 367 -57.40 11.25 -7.01
C GLY A 367 -58.35 10.10 -6.68
N THR A 368 -59.28 10.32 -5.76
CA THR A 368 -60.31 9.36 -5.33
C THR A 368 -61.09 8.85 -6.55
N GLY A 369 -60.71 7.70 -7.11
CA GLY A 369 -61.29 7.13 -8.32
C GLY A 369 -61.11 5.62 -8.37
N GLU A 370 -62.22 4.90 -8.32
CA GLU A 370 -62.35 3.45 -8.28
C GLU A 370 -61.46 2.69 -9.30
N ARG A 371 -60.78 1.63 -8.83
CA ARG A 371 -60.16 0.65 -9.73
C ARG A 371 -61.24 -0.27 -10.31
N ARG A 372 -61.45 -0.22 -11.64
CA ARG A 372 -62.17 -1.25 -12.38
C ARG A 372 -61.19 -2.02 -13.26
N TRP A 373 -60.91 -3.27 -12.89
CA TRP A 373 -60.13 -4.20 -13.71
C TRP A 373 -60.97 -4.65 -14.91
N LEU A 374 -60.48 -4.46 -16.13
CA LEU A 374 -61.00 -5.09 -17.35
C LEU A 374 -59.88 -5.92 -17.99
N PRO A 375 -60.04 -7.25 -18.14
CA PRO A 375 -59.09 -8.06 -18.88
C PRO A 375 -59.46 -8.04 -20.36
N VAL A 376 -58.52 -7.70 -21.24
CA VAL A 376 -58.66 -7.95 -22.69
C VAL A 376 -57.45 -8.73 -23.16
N THR A 377 -57.71 -9.97 -23.54
CA THR A 377 -56.76 -10.88 -24.18
C THR A 377 -56.63 -10.57 -25.66
N SER A 378 -55.40 -10.58 -26.20
CA SER A 378 -55.16 -10.81 -27.64
C SER A 378 -53.73 -11.36 -27.84
N ARG A 379 -53.64 -12.66 -28.10
CA ARG A 379 -52.37 -13.44 -28.20
C ARG A 379 -51.60 -13.23 -29.52
N ILE A 380 -52.00 -12.32 -30.40
CA ILE A 380 -51.40 -12.18 -31.74
C ILE A 380 -50.47 -10.96 -31.85
N LYS A 381 -50.68 -9.90 -31.04
CA LYS A 381 -49.73 -8.77 -30.96
C LYS A 381 -48.46 -9.10 -30.15
N THR A 382 -48.53 -10.01 -29.19
CA THR A 382 -47.42 -10.40 -28.30
C THR A 382 -46.27 -11.12 -29.01
N ILE A 383 -46.53 -11.83 -30.11
CA ILE A 383 -45.48 -12.58 -30.83
C ILE A 383 -44.64 -11.64 -31.71
N LEU A 384 -45.26 -10.66 -32.39
CA LEU A 384 -44.55 -9.67 -33.22
C LEU A 384 -43.81 -8.62 -32.36
N LEU A 385 -44.41 -8.16 -31.26
CA LEU A 385 -43.75 -7.29 -30.29
C LEU A 385 -42.62 -8.01 -29.52
N GLY A 386 -42.78 -9.31 -29.22
CA GLY A 386 -41.77 -10.12 -28.54
C GLY A 386 -40.50 -10.34 -29.38
N LEU A 387 -40.64 -10.56 -30.70
CA LEU A 387 -39.49 -10.67 -31.61
C LEU A 387 -38.75 -9.33 -31.79
N GLY A 388 -39.49 -8.22 -31.87
CA GLY A 388 -38.90 -6.86 -31.93
C GLY A 388 -38.20 -6.45 -30.63
N MET A 389 -38.79 -6.74 -29.47
CA MET A 389 -38.18 -6.50 -28.16
C MET A 389 -36.96 -7.41 -27.93
N GLY A 390 -37.01 -8.66 -28.39
CA GLY A 390 -35.88 -9.58 -28.32
C GLY A 390 -34.67 -9.10 -29.11
N LEU A 391 -34.88 -8.64 -30.37
CA LEU A 391 -33.81 -8.09 -31.20
C LEU A 391 -33.29 -6.75 -30.64
N GLY A 392 -34.18 -5.89 -30.14
CA GLY A 392 -33.84 -4.62 -29.52
C GLY A 392 -33.00 -4.78 -28.25
N LEU A 393 -33.39 -5.71 -27.37
CA LEU A 393 -32.61 -6.05 -26.17
C LEU A 393 -31.24 -6.61 -26.54
N LEU A 394 -31.17 -7.48 -27.55
CA LEU A 394 -29.90 -8.08 -28.00
C LEU A 394 -28.94 -7.01 -28.56
N LEU A 395 -29.45 -6.05 -29.33
CA LEU A 395 -28.66 -4.91 -29.81
C LEU A 395 -28.24 -3.96 -28.68
N LEU A 396 -29.09 -3.73 -27.67
CA LEU A 396 -28.75 -2.94 -26.48
C LEU A 396 -27.67 -3.62 -25.64
N PHE A 397 -27.74 -4.94 -25.44
CA PHE A 397 -26.70 -5.71 -24.75
C PHE A 397 -25.38 -5.68 -25.51
N LEU A 398 -25.39 -5.82 -26.83
CA LEU A 398 -24.18 -5.69 -27.66
C LEU A 398 -23.62 -4.26 -27.62
N GLY A 399 -24.47 -3.23 -27.66
CA GLY A 399 -24.07 -1.83 -27.53
C GLY A 399 -23.48 -1.50 -26.16
N ALA A 400 -24.11 -1.97 -25.08
CA ALA A 400 -23.62 -1.81 -23.71
C ALA A 400 -22.31 -2.59 -23.49
N TRP A 401 -22.20 -3.81 -24.02
CA TRP A 401 -20.99 -4.61 -23.98
C TRP A 401 -19.84 -3.93 -24.73
N TYR A 402 -20.10 -3.44 -25.95
CA TYR A 402 -19.11 -2.71 -26.74
C TYR A 402 -18.71 -1.39 -26.06
N GLY A 403 -19.67 -0.66 -25.50
CA GLY A 403 -19.45 0.55 -24.72
C GLY A 403 -18.58 0.30 -23.49
N ALA A 404 -18.92 -0.72 -22.69
CA ALA A 404 -18.16 -1.13 -21.52
C ALA A 404 -16.74 -1.59 -21.89
N TRP A 405 -16.58 -2.34 -22.98
CA TRP A 405 -15.27 -2.73 -23.50
C TRP A 405 -14.45 -1.53 -23.96
N HIS A 406 -15.07 -0.56 -24.63
CA HIS A 406 -14.42 0.66 -25.08
C HIS A 406 -13.97 1.54 -23.90
N VAL A 407 -14.82 1.69 -22.89
CA VAL A 407 -14.50 2.40 -21.63
C VAL A 407 -13.37 1.68 -20.88
N TYR A 408 -13.43 0.35 -20.74
CA TYR A 408 -12.36 -0.45 -20.14
C TYR A 408 -11.03 -0.24 -20.87
N LYS A 409 -11.04 -0.25 -22.22
CA LYS A 409 -9.85 -0.03 -23.04
C LYS A 409 -9.27 1.38 -22.82
N ILE A 410 -10.11 2.40 -22.67
CA ILE A 410 -9.69 3.77 -22.35
C ILE A 410 -9.08 3.85 -20.94
N ILE A 411 -9.73 3.26 -19.93
CA ILE A 411 -9.25 3.27 -18.54
C ILE A 411 -7.90 2.55 -18.44
N LYS A 412 -7.78 1.37 -19.08
CA LYS A 412 -6.52 0.62 -19.14
C LYS A 412 -5.41 1.46 -19.77
N LYS A 413 -5.68 2.12 -20.89
CA LYS A 413 -4.73 3.02 -21.56
C LYS A 413 -4.33 4.21 -20.67
N ARG A 414 -5.27 4.81 -19.93
CA ARG A 414 -4.97 5.91 -18.98
C ARG A 414 -4.11 5.43 -17.80
N LYS A 415 -4.39 4.25 -17.25
CA LYS A 415 -3.57 3.65 -16.18
C LYS A 415 -2.14 3.37 -16.65
N ASP A 416 -1.99 2.84 -17.86
CA ASP A 416 -0.67 2.56 -18.45
C ASP A 416 0.13 3.85 -18.68
N ILE A 417 -0.50 4.91 -19.19
CA ILE A 417 0.15 6.23 -19.38
C ILE A 417 0.60 6.80 -18.03
N LYS A 418 -0.27 6.81 -17.02
CA LYS A 418 0.10 7.29 -15.67
C LYS A 418 1.24 6.49 -15.06
N ARG A 419 1.25 5.17 -15.22
CA ARG A 419 2.34 4.31 -14.73
C ARG A 419 3.67 4.64 -15.40
N LYS A 420 3.66 4.81 -16.72
CA LYS A 420 4.84 5.21 -17.51
C LYS A 420 5.37 6.58 -17.08
N GLU A 421 4.49 7.54 -16.80
CA GLU A 421 4.86 8.86 -16.31
C GLU A 421 5.51 8.80 -14.91
N ILE A 422 4.97 7.96 -14.01
CA ILE A 422 5.55 7.73 -12.67
C ILE A 422 6.96 7.16 -12.81
N PHE A 423 7.16 6.15 -13.66
CA PHE A 423 8.50 5.59 -13.91
C PHE A 423 9.44 6.61 -14.54
N PHE A 424 8.96 7.40 -15.50
CA PHE A 424 9.74 8.46 -16.11
C PHE A 424 10.25 9.48 -15.07
N LYS A 425 9.37 9.94 -14.16
CA LYS A 425 9.76 10.84 -13.07
C LYS A 425 10.72 10.18 -12.09
N ARG A 426 10.42 8.96 -11.64
CA ARG A 426 11.27 8.20 -10.71
C ARG A 426 12.66 7.95 -11.28
N ASN A 427 12.77 7.61 -12.57
CA ASN A 427 14.04 7.28 -13.21
C ASN A 427 14.85 8.50 -13.65
N GLY A 428 14.56 9.69 -13.13
CA GLY A 428 15.32 10.92 -13.41
C GLY A 428 14.99 11.59 -14.75
N GLY A 429 13.83 11.30 -15.36
CA GLY A 429 13.46 11.84 -16.67
C GLY A 429 13.41 13.37 -16.73
N LEU A 430 12.94 14.03 -15.66
CA LEU A 430 12.92 15.50 -15.58
C LEU A 430 14.34 16.10 -15.54
N LEU A 431 15.27 15.44 -14.85
CA LEU A 431 16.66 15.87 -14.77
C LEU A 431 17.34 15.74 -16.14
N LEU A 432 17.09 14.62 -16.83
CA LEU A 432 17.62 14.38 -18.16
C LEU A 432 17.02 15.34 -19.21
N GLU A 433 15.72 15.64 -19.15
CA GLU A 433 15.09 16.64 -20.01
C GLU A 433 15.66 18.04 -19.80
N LYS A 434 15.92 18.44 -18.54
CA LYS A 434 16.57 19.71 -18.22
C LYS A 434 17.99 19.79 -18.80
N GLN A 435 18.75 18.70 -18.74
CA GLN A 435 20.10 18.61 -19.31
C GLN A 435 20.10 18.58 -20.84
N LEU A 436 19.09 17.96 -21.47
CA LEU A 436 18.94 17.93 -22.93
C LEU A 436 18.44 19.27 -23.51
N SER A 437 17.76 20.08 -22.70
CA SER A 437 17.24 21.39 -23.09
C SER A 437 18.19 22.55 -22.82
N SER A 438 19.16 22.40 -21.90
CA SER A 438 20.09 23.48 -21.51
C SER A 438 21.17 23.84 -22.54
N GLY A 439 21.19 23.20 -23.72
CA GLY A 439 21.81 23.78 -24.92
C GLY A 439 23.30 24.13 -24.86
N GLU A 440 24.08 23.60 -23.91
CA GLU A 440 25.51 23.86 -23.84
C GLU A 440 26.31 22.72 -24.47
N HIS A 441 26.99 23.09 -25.57
CA HIS A 441 27.97 22.34 -26.35
C HIS A 441 27.51 21.10 -27.13
N ASN A 442 28.22 20.83 -28.24
CA ASN A 442 28.00 19.85 -29.32
C ASN A 442 27.91 18.36 -28.86
N VAL A 443 27.01 18.05 -27.94
CA VAL A 443 26.69 16.70 -27.50
C VAL A 443 25.65 16.13 -28.45
N GLU A 444 25.96 15.00 -29.10
CA GLU A 444 24.95 14.24 -29.83
C GLU A 444 23.81 13.88 -28.86
N LYS A 445 22.63 14.43 -29.11
CA LYS A 445 21.48 14.29 -28.21
C LYS A 445 21.15 12.81 -28.01
N VAL A 446 21.27 12.34 -26.77
CA VAL A 446 20.86 10.99 -26.35
C VAL A 446 19.36 10.83 -26.68
N LYS A 447 19.02 9.83 -27.50
CA LYS A 447 17.62 9.61 -27.91
C LYS A 447 16.82 8.98 -26.77
N LEU A 448 15.68 9.58 -26.43
CA LEU A 448 14.69 8.96 -25.55
C LEU A 448 13.84 7.96 -26.33
N PHE A 449 13.97 6.67 -26.00
CA PHE A 449 13.23 5.57 -26.59
C PHE A 449 11.96 5.25 -25.79
N LYS A 450 10.91 4.81 -26.49
CA LYS A 450 9.70 4.27 -25.85
C LYS A 450 9.89 2.78 -25.53
N SER A 451 9.32 2.29 -24.44
CA SER A 451 9.35 0.87 -24.02
C SER A 451 8.89 -0.05 -25.14
N LYS A 452 7.79 0.31 -25.82
CA LYS A 452 7.23 -0.48 -26.93
C LYS A 452 8.17 -0.60 -28.13
N GLU A 453 8.99 0.43 -28.37
CA GLU A 453 9.99 0.40 -29.45
C GLU A 453 11.10 -0.61 -29.12
N LEU A 454 11.58 -0.60 -27.87
CA LEU A 454 12.62 -1.53 -27.41
C LEU A 454 12.10 -2.96 -27.24
N GLU A 455 10.87 -3.15 -26.76
CA GLU A 455 10.18 -4.43 -26.69
C GLU A 455 10.10 -5.06 -28.10
N LYS A 456 9.66 -4.29 -29.11
CA LYS A 456 9.64 -4.78 -30.50
C LYS A 456 11.03 -5.08 -31.03
N SER A 457 12.00 -4.19 -30.75
CA SER A 457 13.37 -4.32 -31.26
C SER A 457 14.09 -5.56 -30.70
N THR A 458 13.77 -5.95 -29.47
CA THR A 458 14.38 -7.08 -28.75
C THR A 458 13.56 -8.36 -28.77
N ASP A 459 12.46 -8.39 -29.53
CA ASP A 459 11.51 -9.51 -29.54
C ASP A 459 11.00 -9.86 -28.12
N ASN A 460 10.46 -8.85 -27.42
CA ASN A 460 10.01 -8.91 -26.03
C ASN A 460 11.10 -9.37 -25.04
N PHE A 461 12.34 -8.87 -25.21
CA PHE A 461 13.49 -9.27 -24.40
C PHE A 461 13.74 -10.80 -24.43
N ASN A 462 13.70 -11.38 -25.64
CA ASN A 462 13.88 -12.80 -25.86
C ASN A 462 15.24 -13.28 -25.29
N ILE A 463 15.21 -14.36 -24.51
CA ILE A 463 16.41 -14.97 -23.92
C ILE A 463 17.42 -15.44 -24.97
N ASN A 464 16.96 -15.81 -26.16
CA ASN A 464 17.82 -16.25 -27.28
C ASN A 464 18.61 -15.08 -27.91
N ARG A 465 18.31 -13.84 -27.52
CA ARG A 465 19.00 -12.63 -27.99
C ARG A 465 19.94 -12.04 -26.94
N ILE A 466 20.21 -12.75 -25.84
CA ILE A 466 21.13 -12.28 -24.80
C ILE A 466 22.57 -12.30 -25.33
N LEU A 467 23.24 -11.15 -25.25
CA LEU A 467 24.66 -10.98 -25.55
C LEU A 467 25.55 -11.18 -24.32
N GLY A 468 25.02 -10.87 -23.13
CA GLY A 468 25.71 -11.05 -21.87
C GLY A 468 24.82 -10.74 -20.66
N GLN A 469 25.15 -11.34 -19.51
CA GLN A 469 24.45 -11.14 -18.25
C GLN A 469 25.47 -10.96 -17.11
N GLY A 470 25.28 -9.94 -16.27
CA GLY A 470 26.20 -9.59 -15.19
C GLY A 470 25.51 -9.01 -13.96
N ALA A 471 26.29 -8.42 -13.06
CA ALA A 471 25.79 -7.77 -11.85
C ALA A 471 24.90 -6.56 -12.16
N GLN A 472 25.25 -5.81 -13.19
CA GLN A 472 24.56 -4.57 -13.57
C GLN A 472 23.30 -4.79 -14.40
N GLY A 473 23.11 -5.94 -15.04
CA GLY A 473 21.98 -6.15 -15.94
C GLY A 473 22.12 -7.32 -16.90
N THR A 474 21.19 -7.38 -17.85
CA THR A 474 21.21 -8.27 -19.01
C THR A 474 21.25 -7.43 -20.28
N VAL A 475 22.13 -7.76 -21.22
CA VAL A 475 22.28 -7.08 -22.51
C VAL A 475 21.68 -7.94 -23.61
N PHE A 476 20.77 -7.35 -24.39
CA PHE A 476 20.07 -8.00 -25.48
C PHE A 476 20.49 -7.41 -26.83
N LYS A 477 20.55 -8.24 -27.86
CA LYS A 477 20.67 -7.81 -29.26
C LYS A 477 19.31 -7.32 -29.74
N GLY A 478 19.24 -6.08 -30.20
CA GLY A 478 18.04 -5.47 -30.76
C GLY A 478 18.23 -5.02 -32.20
N MET A 479 17.13 -4.91 -32.94
CA MET A 479 17.08 -4.25 -34.24
C MET A 479 16.05 -3.13 -34.20
N LEU A 480 16.49 -1.88 -34.33
CA LEU A 480 15.64 -0.71 -34.36
C LEU A 480 14.79 -0.67 -35.65
N THR A 481 13.77 0.19 -35.66
CA THR A 481 12.86 0.35 -36.81
C THR A 481 13.53 0.87 -38.08
N ASP A 482 14.67 1.55 -37.93
CA ASP A 482 15.52 2.03 -39.02
C ASP A 482 16.53 0.97 -39.52
N GLY A 483 16.44 -0.26 -39.02
CA GLY A 483 17.33 -1.38 -39.39
C GLY A 483 18.66 -1.41 -38.64
N ARG A 484 18.96 -0.43 -37.78
CA ARG A 484 20.21 -0.42 -37.00
C ARG A 484 20.19 -1.51 -35.92
N ILE A 485 21.28 -2.28 -35.86
CA ILE A 485 21.49 -3.28 -34.80
C ILE A 485 22.06 -2.56 -33.56
N VAL A 486 21.47 -2.83 -32.40
CA VAL A 486 21.80 -2.17 -31.14
C VAL A 486 21.99 -3.18 -30.00
N ALA A 487 22.73 -2.78 -28.97
CA ALA A 487 22.82 -3.51 -27.71
C ALA A 487 21.94 -2.83 -26.66
N VAL A 488 20.97 -3.54 -26.12
CA VAL A 488 19.98 -3.03 -25.16
C VAL A 488 20.28 -3.60 -23.77
N LYS A 489 20.83 -2.79 -22.87
CA LYS A 489 21.14 -3.16 -21.48
C LYS A 489 19.94 -2.85 -20.59
N LYS A 490 19.35 -3.89 -20.01
CA LYS A 490 18.26 -3.80 -19.03
C LYS A 490 18.82 -4.06 -17.64
N SER A 491 18.74 -3.07 -16.75
CA SER A 491 19.29 -3.17 -15.40
C SER A 491 18.53 -4.17 -14.51
N LYS A 492 19.22 -4.77 -13.53
CA LYS A 492 18.59 -5.62 -12.50
C LYS A 492 18.08 -4.75 -11.34
N ILE A 493 16.86 -5.02 -10.84
CA ILE A 493 16.13 -4.41 -9.69
C ILE A 493 16.75 -3.09 -9.17
N VAL A 494 16.00 -1.99 -9.33
CA VAL A 494 16.44 -0.65 -8.94
C VAL A 494 16.29 -0.45 -7.42
N ASP A 495 17.43 -0.35 -6.75
CA ASP A 495 17.58 0.33 -5.47
C ASP A 495 18.01 1.79 -5.72
N GLU A 496 17.85 2.70 -4.76
CA GLU A 496 18.20 4.13 -4.92
C GLU A 496 19.67 4.32 -5.34
N GLY A 497 20.59 3.53 -4.78
CA GLY A 497 22.01 3.55 -5.16
C GLY A 497 22.26 3.21 -6.63
N LYS A 498 21.51 2.25 -7.19
CA LYS A 498 21.65 1.81 -8.59
C LYS A 498 21.04 2.79 -9.60
N LEU A 499 20.07 3.60 -9.18
CA LEU A 499 19.53 4.66 -10.03
C LEU A 499 20.58 5.76 -10.27
N SER A 500 21.40 6.07 -9.27
CA SER A 500 22.50 7.04 -9.41
C SER A 500 23.56 6.58 -10.42
N GLU A 501 23.89 5.28 -10.45
CA GLU A 501 24.81 4.69 -11.44
C GLU A 501 24.27 4.82 -12.86
N PHE A 502 22.98 4.59 -13.06
CA PHE A 502 22.32 4.78 -14.35
C PHE A 502 22.39 6.24 -14.83
N ILE A 503 22.03 7.20 -13.98
CA ILE A 503 22.06 8.63 -14.34
C ILE A 503 23.50 9.04 -14.69
N ASN A 504 24.47 8.63 -13.88
CA ASN A 504 25.89 8.90 -14.14
C ASN A 504 26.34 8.31 -15.47
N GLU A 505 25.97 7.06 -15.78
CA GLU A 505 26.34 6.41 -17.03
C GLU A 505 25.78 7.17 -18.26
N VAL A 506 24.52 7.62 -18.21
CA VAL A 506 23.93 8.43 -19.29
C VAL A 506 24.66 9.78 -19.45
N VAL A 507 24.91 10.48 -18.34
CA VAL A 507 25.55 11.80 -18.37
C VAL A 507 26.99 11.69 -18.89
N ILE A 508 27.79 10.77 -18.36
CA ILE A 508 29.19 10.56 -18.76
C ILE A 508 29.27 10.16 -20.24
N LEU A 509 28.49 9.16 -20.67
CA LEU A 509 28.55 8.68 -22.05
C LEU A 509 27.98 9.67 -23.05
N SER A 510 27.07 10.56 -22.65
CA SER A 510 26.62 11.66 -23.53
C SER A 510 27.74 12.64 -23.86
N GLN A 511 28.71 12.82 -22.95
CA GLN A 511 29.81 13.77 -23.11
C GLN A 511 31.06 13.15 -23.77
N ILE A 512 31.09 11.83 -23.96
CA ILE A 512 32.22 11.11 -24.55
C ILE A 512 31.96 10.85 -26.04
N ASN A 513 32.87 11.30 -26.90
CA ASN A 513 32.90 10.93 -28.30
C ASN A 513 34.30 10.46 -28.70
N HIS A 514 34.57 9.16 -28.56
CA HIS A 514 35.86 8.57 -28.88
C HIS A 514 35.72 7.24 -29.64
N ARG A 515 36.57 7.03 -30.65
CA ARG A 515 36.50 5.85 -31.55
C ARG A 515 36.69 4.50 -30.83
N ASN A 516 37.39 4.50 -29.71
CA ASN A 516 37.69 3.31 -28.88
C ASN A 516 36.85 3.28 -27.58
N VAL A 517 35.75 4.00 -27.53
CA VAL A 517 34.74 3.92 -26.45
C VAL A 517 33.41 3.54 -27.08
N VAL A 518 32.63 2.68 -26.42
CA VAL A 518 31.30 2.30 -26.89
C VAL A 518 30.34 3.48 -26.78
N LYS A 519 29.69 3.81 -27.89
CA LYS A 519 28.76 4.92 -27.98
C LYS A 519 27.39 4.57 -27.41
N ILE A 520 26.88 5.43 -26.54
CA ILE A 520 25.47 5.44 -26.14
C ILE A 520 24.62 6.04 -27.26
N LEU A 521 23.53 5.36 -27.63
CA LEU A 521 22.58 5.84 -28.62
C LEU A 521 21.35 6.46 -27.97
N GLY A 522 20.99 6.00 -26.77
CA GLY A 522 19.82 6.47 -26.06
C GLY A 522 19.49 5.71 -24.79
N CYS A 523 18.37 6.07 -24.18
CA CYS A 523 17.82 5.39 -23.02
C CYS A 523 16.29 5.38 -23.03
N CYS A 524 15.68 4.50 -22.23
CA CYS A 524 14.25 4.44 -21.96
C CYS A 524 14.01 4.49 -20.46
N LEU A 525 13.17 5.44 -20.03
CA LEU A 525 12.89 5.74 -18.63
C LEU A 525 11.45 5.39 -18.21
N GLU A 526 10.57 5.03 -19.16
CA GLU A 526 9.15 4.72 -18.89
C GLU A 526 8.90 3.27 -18.41
N THR A 527 9.96 2.58 -17.99
CA THR A 527 9.95 1.18 -17.53
C THR A 527 10.29 1.10 -16.04
N GLU A 528 9.88 0.01 -15.38
CA GLU A 528 10.15 -0.21 -13.95
C GLU A 528 11.64 -0.12 -13.59
N VAL A 529 12.50 -0.66 -14.47
CA VAL A 529 13.94 -0.49 -14.44
C VAL A 529 14.37 0.26 -15.69
N PRO A 530 15.30 1.23 -15.61
CA PRO A 530 15.72 1.99 -16.78
C PRO A 530 16.51 1.10 -17.76
N ILE A 531 16.47 1.47 -19.04
CA ILE A 531 17.07 0.68 -20.13
C ILE A 531 18.00 1.57 -20.93
N LEU A 532 19.22 1.10 -21.19
CA LEU A 532 20.24 1.78 -21.98
C LEU A 532 20.38 1.13 -23.35
N VAL A 533 20.62 1.95 -24.38
CA VAL A 533 20.78 1.53 -25.77
C VAL A 533 22.13 1.98 -26.27
N TYR A 534 22.97 1.04 -26.67
CA TYR A 534 24.32 1.26 -27.19
C TYR A 534 24.42 0.81 -28.65
N GLU A 535 25.49 1.25 -29.32
CA GLU A 535 25.91 0.61 -30.57
C GLU A 535 26.20 -0.88 -30.36
N PHE A 536 25.83 -1.71 -31.34
CA PHE A 536 26.13 -3.13 -31.29
C PHE A 536 27.55 -3.40 -31.76
N ILE A 537 28.30 -4.19 -30.98
CA ILE A 537 29.67 -4.58 -31.28
C ILE A 537 29.71 -6.10 -31.56
N PRO A 538 29.96 -6.54 -32.81
CA PRO A 538 29.65 -7.90 -33.25
C PRO A 538 30.60 -8.97 -32.77
N ASN A 539 31.89 -8.67 -32.59
CA ASN A 539 32.90 -9.68 -32.26
C ASN A 539 33.03 -9.95 -30.75
N GLY A 540 32.03 -9.59 -29.94
CA GLY A 540 32.00 -9.95 -28.52
C GLY A 540 33.11 -9.29 -27.69
N THR A 541 33.45 -9.90 -26.54
CA THR A 541 34.40 -9.36 -25.57
C THR A 541 35.79 -9.97 -25.72
N LEU A 542 36.83 -9.21 -25.37
CA LEU A 542 38.21 -9.69 -25.34
C LEU A 542 38.37 -10.94 -24.46
N SER A 543 37.62 -11.01 -23.34
CA SER A 543 37.61 -12.19 -22.45
C SER A 543 37.22 -13.49 -23.13
N GLN A 544 36.32 -13.47 -24.13
CA GLN A 544 35.89 -14.67 -24.85
C GLN A 544 37.03 -15.26 -25.70
N TYR A 545 37.84 -14.39 -26.33
CA TYR A 545 39.04 -14.81 -27.06
C TYR A 545 40.13 -15.35 -26.14
N ILE A 546 40.33 -14.73 -24.97
CA ILE A 546 41.36 -15.18 -24.03
C ILE A 546 40.99 -16.52 -23.39
N GLN A 547 39.70 -16.77 -23.16
CA GLN A 547 39.21 -18.04 -22.61
C GLN A 547 39.11 -19.16 -23.66
N GLY A 548 39.42 -18.89 -24.93
CA GLY A 548 39.32 -19.87 -26.02
C GLY A 548 37.89 -20.27 -26.37
N LYS A 549 36.89 -19.45 -26.03
CA LYS A 549 35.47 -19.74 -26.31
C LYS A 549 35.07 -19.46 -27.77
N ILE A 550 35.91 -18.75 -28.52
CA ILE A 550 35.71 -18.44 -29.93
C ILE A 550 36.88 -19.09 -30.68
N GLU A 551 36.60 -20.20 -31.37
CA GLU A 551 37.62 -21.02 -32.04
C GLU A 551 38.11 -20.43 -33.38
N GLU A 552 37.35 -19.50 -33.99
CA GLU A 552 37.59 -19.05 -35.37
C GLU A 552 38.71 -18.03 -35.59
N CYS A 553 39.38 -17.50 -34.55
CA CYS A 553 40.59 -16.70 -34.77
C CYS A 553 41.38 -16.52 -33.47
N SER A 554 42.54 -17.17 -33.37
CA SER A 554 43.51 -16.83 -32.32
C SER A 554 44.00 -15.38 -32.52
N LEU A 555 43.92 -14.54 -31.49
CA LEU A 555 44.38 -13.15 -31.57
C LEU A 555 45.87 -13.12 -31.93
N THR A 556 46.19 -12.67 -33.14
CA THR A 556 47.60 -12.50 -33.58
C THR A 556 48.33 -11.48 -32.71
N TRP A 557 49.66 -11.56 -32.67
CA TRP A 557 50.47 -10.58 -31.94
C TRP A 557 50.20 -9.14 -32.38
N LYS A 558 50.04 -8.92 -33.70
CA LYS A 558 49.69 -7.62 -34.27
C LYS A 558 48.33 -7.10 -33.77
N MET A 559 47.33 -7.97 -33.64
CA MET A 559 46.02 -7.61 -33.09
C MET A 559 46.12 -7.28 -31.60
N ARG A 560 46.88 -8.06 -30.82
CA ARG A 560 47.12 -7.85 -29.39
C ARG A 560 47.75 -6.48 -29.10
N ILE A 561 48.80 -6.13 -29.82
CA ILE A 561 49.46 -4.82 -29.69
C ILE A 561 48.50 -3.70 -30.10
N ARG A 562 47.75 -3.86 -31.19
CA ARG A 562 46.73 -2.88 -31.59
C ARG A 562 45.69 -2.65 -30.50
N ILE A 563 45.12 -3.72 -29.95
CA ILE A 563 44.13 -3.67 -28.87
C ILE A 563 44.70 -2.92 -27.66
N ALA A 564 45.95 -3.22 -27.25
CA ALA A 564 46.63 -2.51 -26.17
C ALA A 564 46.76 -1.00 -26.45
N THR A 565 47.21 -0.62 -27.64
CA THR A 565 47.34 0.78 -28.05
C THR A 565 45.99 1.51 -28.06
N GLU A 566 44.94 0.86 -28.57
CA GLU A 566 43.60 1.43 -28.66
C GLU A 566 42.95 1.64 -27.28
N ILE A 567 43.14 0.71 -26.34
CA ILE A 567 42.66 0.86 -24.96
C ILE A 567 43.46 1.97 -24.24
N ALA A 568 44.77 2.01 -24.41
CA ALA A 568 45.60 3.08 -23.84
C ALA A 568 45.17 4.46 -24.37
N GLY A 569 44.87 4.56 -25.66
CA GLY A 569 44.33 5.78 -26.27
C GLY A 569 42.96 6.18 -25.70
N ALA A 570 42.08 5.21 -25.44
CA ALA A 570 40.80 5.47 -24.78
C ALA A 570 40.97 5.98 -23.35
N LEU A 571 41.85 5.37 -22.55
CA LEU A 571 42.12 5.81 -21.18
C LEU A 571 42.77 7.20 -21.13
N PHE A 572 43.74 7.45 -22.02
CA PHE A 572 44.32 8.78 -22.17
C PHE A 572 43.26 9.85 -22.48
N TYR A 573 42.31 9.53 -23.36
CA TYR A 573 41.19 10.42 -23.65
C TYR A 573 40.35 10.70 -22.40
N LEU A 574 39.95 9.67 -21.66
CA LEU A 574 39.11 9.79 -20.46
C LEU A 574 39.79 10.58 -19.33
N HIS A 575 41.11 10.40 -19.16
CA HIS A 575 41.85 11.01 -18.05
C HIS A 575 42.38 12.41 -18.36
N GLY A 576 42.61 12.75 -19.63
CA GLY A 576 43.33 14.00 -19.96
C GLY A 576 42.74 14.85 -21.08
N ALA A 577 42.00 14.27 -22.02
CA ALA A 577 41.51 15.00 -23.20
C ALA A 577 40.00 15.28 -23.20
N ALA A 578 39.25 14.65 -22.29
CA ALA A 578 37.83 14.92 -22.08
C ALA A 578 37.63 16.24 -21.31
N SER A 579 36.44 16.84 -21.44
CA SER A 579 36.09 18.11 -20.76
C SER A 579 36.09 18.01 -19.23
N PHE A 580 35.92 16.80 -18.71
CA PHE A 580 36.02 16.48 -17.28
C PHE A 580 36.96 15.28 -17.10
N LEU A 581 37.62 15.20 -15.95
CA LEU A 581 38.41 14.03 -15.58
C LEU A 581 37.45 12.86 -15.30
N ILE A 582 37.50 11.80 -16.13
CA ILE A 582 36.58 10.65 -16.03
C ILE A 582 37.36 9.40 -15.62
N PHE A 583 37.06 8.87 -14.45
CA PHE A 583 37.59 7.58 -14.00
C PHE A 583 36.64 6.46 -14.40
N HIS A 584 37.17 5.44 -15.09
CA HIS A 584 36.38 4.30 -15.56
C HIS A 584 36.03 3.36 -14.40
N ARG A 585 37.01 3.02 -13.55
CA ARG A 585 36.91 2.20 -12.31
C ARG A 585 36.64 0.71 -12.48
N ASP A 586 36.26 0.23 -13.67
CA ASP A 586 36.07 -1.21 -13.94
C ASP A 586 36.71 -1.68 -15.25
N ILE A 587 37.99 -1.32 -15.47
CA ILE A 587 38.74 -1.77 -16.64
C ILE A 587 39.10 -3.25 -16.51
N LYS A 588 38.55 -4.07 -17.41
CA LYS A 588 38.78 -5.53 -17.46
C LYS A 588 38.50 -6.09 -18.86
N SER A 589 39.01 -7.29 -19.12
CA SER A 589 38.86 -7.97 -20.42
C SER A 589 37.41 -8.26 -20.84
N SER A 590 36.45 -8.34 -19.92
CA SER A 590 35.02 -8.50 -20.26
C SER A 590 34.34 -7.18 -20.62
N ASN A 591 34.95 -6.04 -20.30
CA ASN A 591 34.45 -4.69 -20.61
C ASN A 591 35.17 -4.08 -21.83
N ILE A 592 35.96 -4.88 -22.55
CA ILE A 592 36.62 -4.51 -23.80
C ILE A 592 35.95 -5.32 -24.91
N LEU A 593 35.27 -4.64 -25.82
CA LEU A 593 34.58 -5.24 -26.97
C LEU A 593 35.39 -5.06 -28.25
N LEU A 594 35.21 -5.97 -29.22
CA LEU A 594 35.87 -5.92 -30.51
C LEU A 594 34.88 -5.63 -31.64
N ASP A 595 35.14 -4.58 -32.42
CA ASP A 595 34.32 -4.25 -33.58
C ASP A 595 34.59 -5.18 -34.78
N GLU A 596 33.88 -4.96 -35.90
CA GLU A 596 34.01 -5.74 -37.15
C GLU A 596 35.46 -5.84 -37.66
N LYS A 597 36.30 -4.84 -37.37
CA LYS A 597 37.71 -4.77 -37.78
C LYS A 597 38.66 -5.20 -36.65
N TYR A 598 38.13 -5.84 -35.61
CA TYR A 598 38.84 -6.22 -34.38
C TYR A 598 39.53 -5.05 -33.68
N ARG A 599 38.93 -3.85 -33.76
CA ARG A 599 39.37 -2.70 -32.98
C ARG A 599 38.71 -2.74 -31.61
N ALA A 600 39.48 -2.40 -30.58
CA ALA A 600 39.04 -2.40 -29.21
C ALA A 600 38.15 -1.19 -28.89
N LYS A 601 37.05 -1.44 -28.19
CA LYS A 601 36.21 -0.42 -27.59
C LYS A 601 35.98 -0.71 -26.11
N VAL A 602 36.22 0.29 -25.26
CA VAL A 602 35.93 0.23 -23.82
C VAL A 602 34.44 0.43 -23.60
N ALA A 603 33.85 -0.43 -22.79
CA ALA A 603 32.42 -0.46 -22.47
C ALA A 603 32.21 -0.45 -20.94
N ASP A 604 30.95 -0.26 -20.54
CA ASP A 604 30.45 -0.40 -19.17
C ASP A 604 30.90 0.70 -18.19
N PHE A 605 30.23 1.85 -18.26
CA PHE A 605 30.57 3.06 -17.49
C PHE A 605 29.71 3.23 -16.22
N GLY A 606 29.01 2.18 -15.78
CA GLY A 606 28.10 2.24 -14.63
C GLY A 606 28.77 2.63 -13.30
N THR A 607 30.03 2.20 -13.10
CA THR A 607 30.82 2.54 -11.90
C THR A 607 31.64 3.81 -12.07
N SER A 608 31.67 4.38 -13.28
CA SER A 608 32.50 5.53 -13.62
C SER A 608 32.05 6.80 -12.90
N ARG A 609 32.99 7.73 -12.71
CA ARG A 609 32.74 9.01 -12.03
C ARG A 609 33.51 10.12 -12.74
N SER A 610 32.85 11.26 -12.92
CA SER A 610 33.50 12.51 -13.31
C SER A 610 33.88 13.31 -12.07
N ILE A 611 34.99 14.04 -12.15
CA ILE A 611 35.52 14.85 -11.06
C ILE A 611 35.72 16.28 -11.57
N ALA A 612 35.46 17.26 -10.70
CA ALA A 612 35.74 18.66 -10.99
C ALA A 612 37.25 18.91 -11.12
N THR A 613 37.64 19.86 -11.97
CA THR A 613 39.02 20.07 -12.44
C THR A 613 40.02 20.37 -11.31
N ASP A 614 39.56 20.70 -10.10
CA ASP A 614 40.35 21.05 -8.91
C ASP A 614 40.71 19.86 -8.01
N GLN A 615 40.21 18.66 -8.29
CA GLN A 615 40.44 17.47 -7.48
C GLN A 615 41.29 16.42 -8.21
N THR A 616 42.31 15.88 -7.51
CA THR A 616 43.26 14.88 -8.05
C THR A 616 42.90 13.44 -7.72
N HIS A 617 41.93 13.22 -6.81
CA HIS A 617 41.54 11.89 -6.36
C HIS A 617 40.07 11.87 -5.95
N LEU A 618 39.48 10.68 -5.99
CA LEU A 618 38.10 10.42 -5.55
C LEU A 618 38.11 9.57 -4.28
N THR A 619 37.60 10.12 -3.18
CA THR A 619 37.37 9.35 -1.95
C THR A 619 36.00 8.68 -2.01
N THR A 620 35.96 7.37 -2.20
CA THR A 620 34.71 6.63 -2.41
C THR A 620 34.84 5.18 -1.93
N LEU A 621 33.70 4.54 -1.63
CA LEU A 621 33.63 3.10 -1.34
C LEU A 621 34.35 2.29 -2.42
N VAL A 622 35.07 1.26 -2.00
CA VAL A 622 35.83 0.37 -2.88
C VAL A 622 34.87 -0.36 -3.83
N ASN A 623 34.84 0.06 -5.09
CA ASN A 623 34.13 -0.62 -6.17
C ASN A 623 35.10 -0.97 -7.29
N GLY A 624 34.97 -2.20 -7.82
CA GLY A 624 35.75 -2.69 -8.94
C GLY A 624 35.77 -4.23 -8.96
N THR A 625 36.41 -4.80 -9.99
CA THR A 625 36.53 -6.26 -10.11
C THR A 625 37.77 -6.77 -9.39
N PHE A 626 37.59 -7.69 -8.44
CA PHE A 626 38.68 -8.33 -7.70
C PHE A 626 39.70 -8.98 -8.66
N GLY A 627 41.00 -8.77 -8.40
CA GLY A 627 42.10 -9.18 -9.28
C GLY A 627 42.51 -8.15 -10.35
N TYR A 628 41.70 -7.13 -10.61
CA TYR A 628 42.06 -5.95 -11.41
C TYR A 628 42.20 -4.67 -10.56
N LEU A 629 41.86 -4.77 -9.27
CA LEU A 629 41.75 -3.64 -8.36
C LEU A 629 43.12 -3.20 -7.84
N ASP A 630 43.37 -1.90 -7.89
CA ASP A 630 44.60 -1.27 -7.40
C ASP A 630 44.76 -1.46 -5.88
N PRO A 631 45.85 -2.07 -5.40
CA PRO A 631 46.06 -2.31 -3.97
C PRO A 631 46.14 -1.02 -3.15
N GLU A 632 46.62 0.09 -3.72
CA GLU A 632 46.67 1.38 -3.02
C GLU A 632 45.26 1.95 -2.83
N TYR A 633 44.42 1.91 -3.87
CA TYR A 633 43.01 2.25 -3.76
C TYR A 633 42.29 1.37 -2.74
N PHE A 634 42.54 0.06 -2.73
CA PHE A 634 41.92 -0.89 -1.81
C PHE A 634 42.19 -0.54 -0.33
N GLN A 635 43.40 -0.06 -0.03
CA GLN A 635 43.81 0.27 1.34
C GLN A 635 43.43 1.68 1.75
N SER A 636 43.51 2.64 0.83
CA SER A 636 43.37 4.07 1.12
C SER A 636 41.96 4.61 0.89
N ASN A 637 41.09 3.89 0.17
CA ASN A 637 39.81 4.36 -0.37
C ASN A 637 39.92 5.59 -1.30
N ARG A 638 41.12 5.89 -1.80
CA ARG A 638 41.39 7.02 -2.71
C ARG A 638 41.64 6.50 -4.12
N PHE A 639 40.70 6.74 -5.03
CA PHE A 639 40.83 6.35 -6.43
C PHE A 639 41.49 7.48 -7.23
N THR A 640 42.47 7.15 -8.07
CA THR A 640 43.17 8.10 -8.96
C THR A 640 43.19 7.58 -10.40
N GLU A 641 43.68 8.38 -11.34
CA GLU A 641 43.92 7.93 -12.72
C GLU A 641 44.90 6.74 -12.77
N LYS A 642 45.82 6.65 -11.79
CA LYS A 642 46.78 5.53 -11.67
C LYS A 642 46.10 4.22 -11.34
N SER A 643 44.96 4.25 -10.65
CA SER A 643 44.19 3.05 -10.33
C SER A 643 43.61 2.40 -11.61
N ASP A 644 43.10 3.20 -12.55
CA ASP A 644 42.68 2.72 -13.88
C ASP A 644 43.89 2.20 -14.70
N VAL A 645 45.05 2.86 -14.60
CA VAL A 645 46.30 2.42 -15.26
C VAL A 645 46.76 1.07 -14.70
N TYR A 646 46.63 0.83 -13.40
CA TYR A 646 46.93 -0.47 -12.79
C TYR A 646 46.03 -1.56 -13.37
N SER A 647 44.70 -1.34 -13.40
CA SER A 647 43.75 -2.28 -13.98
C SER A 647 44.05 -2.58 -15.45
N PHE A 648 44.44 -1.57 -16.22
CA PHE A 648 44.93 -1.74 -17.59
C PHE A 648 46.22 -2.57 -17.67
N GLY A 649 47.17 -2.34 -16.77
CA GLY A 649 48.39 -3.14 -16.63
C GLY A 649 48.09 -4.64 -16.42
N VAL A 650 47.09 -4.95 -15.58
CA VAL A 650 46.61 -6.33 -15.38
C VAL A 650 46.06 -6.91 -16.69
N VAL A 651 45.28 -6.15 -17.47
CA VAL A 651 44.80 -6.58 -18.79
C VAL A 651 45.98 -6.86 -19.75
N LEU A 652 47.00 -6.01 -19.77
CA LEU A 652 48.19 -6.21 -20.60
C LEU A 652 48.95 -7.47 -20.22
N VAL A 653 49.34 -7.60 -18.95
CA VAL A 653 50.22 -8.67 -18.45
C VAL A 653 49.52 -10.02 -18.46
N VAL A 654 48.32 -10.10 -17.88
CA VAL A 654 47.65 -11.39 -17.62
C VAL A 654 47.02 -11.97 -18.87
N ARG A 655 46.69 -11.13 -19.86
CA ARG A 655 45.73 -11.51 -20.91
C ARG A 655 46.15 -11.20 -22.34
N ILE A 656 46.94 -10.14 -22.57
CA ILE A 656 47.40 -9.75 -23.92
C ILE A 656 48.81 -10.29 -24.21
N LEU A 657 49.74 -10.16 -23.26
CA LEU A 657 51.14 -10.57 -23.43
C LEU A 657 51.38 -12.05 -23.04
N ALA A 658 50.62 -12.57 -22.09
CA ALA A 658 50.74 -13.94 -21.63
C ALA A 658 50.14 -14.96 -22.63
N ARG A 659 50.98 -15.84 -23.19
CA ARG A 659 50.55 -17.21 -23.52
C ARG A 659 50.27 -17.89 -22.18
N GLN A 660 48.98 -18.01 -21.82
CA GLN A 660 48.48 -18.93 -20.78
C GLN A 660 49.35 -18.95 -19.50
N ILE A 661 49.29 -17.89 -18.68
CA ILE A 661 49.87 -17.98 -17.33
C ILE A 661 49.05 -19.00 -16.53
N CYS A 662 49.70 -20.10 -16.14
CA CYS A 662 49.15 -21.15 -15.30
C CYS A 662 48.47 -20.59 -14.03
N PRO A 663 47.35 -21.19 -13.56
CA PRO A 663 46.58 -20.71 -12.40
C PRO A 663 47.34 -20.65 -11.07
N ASN A 664 48.54 -21.23 -10.98
CA ASN A 664 49.25 -21.42 -9.72
C ASN A 664 49.82 -20.13 -9.12
N TRP A 665 50.15 -19.11 -9.92
CA TRP A 665 50.69 -17.86 -9.34
C TRP A 665 49.61 -17.02 -8.65
N PHE A 666 48.37 -17.03 -9.17
CA PHE A 666 47.23 -16.30 -8.60
C PHE A 666 46.75 -16.94 -7.28
N ARG A 667 46.87 -18.27 -7.15
CA ARG A 667 46.60 -18.99 -5.89
C ARG A 667 47.61 -18.65 -4.78
N ILE A 668 48.88 -18.42 -5.11
CA ILE A 668 49.90 -18.06 -4.12
C ILE A 668 49.72 -16.62 -3.62
N ALA A 669 49.31 -15.70 -4.50
CA ALA A 669 48.99 -14.32 -4.11
C ALA A 669 47.70 -14.23 -3.25
N LEU A 670 46.67 -15.03 -3.57
CA LEU A 670 45.44 -15.11 -2.79
C LEU A 670 45.63 -15.81 -1.43
N GLY A 671 46.39 -16.90 -1.39
CA GLY A 671 46.69 -17.61 -0.14
C GLY A 671 47.50 -16.77 0.86
N LYS A 672 48.30 -15.80 0.40
CA LYS A 672 48.97 -14.84 1.30
C LYS A 672 48.05 -13.72 1.79
N LEU A 673 46.94 -13.44 1.10
CA LEU A 673 45.96 -12.44 1.52
C LEU A 673 44.94 -13.01 2.53
N GLU A 674 44.53 -14.28 2.39
CA GLU A 674 43.67 -14.96 3.38
C GLU A 674 44.36 -15.09 4.74
N VAL A 675 45.69 -15.30 4.77
CA VAL A 675 46.48 -15.30 6.00
C VAL A 675 46.53 -13.91 6.66
N PHE A 676 46.39 -12.83 5.88
CA PHE A 676 46.36 -11.46 6.40
C PHE A 676 44.98 -11.05 6.94
N LEU A 677 43.90 -11.68 6.46
CA LEU A 677 42.52 -11.41 6.92
C LEU A 677 42.11 -12.26 8.12
N SER A 678 42.71 -13.44 8.33
CA SER A 678 42.50 -14.26 9.53
C SER A 678 43.15 -13.70 10.82
N GLN A 679 43.86 -12.58 10.76
CA GLN A 679 44.46 -11.92 11.93
C GLN A 679 43.76 -10.61 12.34
N ARG A 680 42.56 -10.34 11.83
CA ARG A 680 41.74 -9.19 12.27
C ARG A 680 40.25 -9.52 12.39
N ASP A 681 39.95 -10.62 13.10
CA ASP A 681 38.70 -10.75 13.84
C ASP A 681 38.94 -10.43 15.32
#